data_AF-A0A2X0KTQ7-F1
#
_entry.id   AF-A0A2X0KTQ7-F1
#
_cell.length_a   1.000
_cell.length_b   1.000
_cell.length_c   1.000
_cell.angle_alpha   90.00
_cell.angle_beta   90.00
_cell.angle_gamma   90.00
#
_symmetry.space_group_name_H-M   'P 1'
#
loop_
_entity.id
_entity.type
_entity.pdbx_description
1 polymer ?
#
loop_
_entity_poly.entity_id
_entity_poly.type
_entity_poly.pdbx_seq_one_letter_code
_entity_poly.pdbx_strand_id
1 'polypeptide(L)'
;MPSYCSFRVVWLFSVDPTLTHGLDPVVPMAIAVPNYNQDARRSGQAVSGEPSSKKKRTSSGPELRRSQRLVNARDGAPGPSVGTSALAPPAQAATTQLPSSSRGPINRNSTRPGRAGRACEAVGLPGMSDLSVATTQSSPMKSSPSVSMTATAEAREQQLFAHMGKPRQSKAMDTYFFDTPSTYEAKIPKPTEKLGTEAAMKQMADAIKDVTGDRRLVGCGNSGSPIKLAPDRGEQENTPDAVILTHAAVAAAPDLPFVWAQSEHPTSMEGTPSSPQRAYSQIAVAIEVKKSDKRSAEARNQVIRRLHMICTTALRAHAIGVTLCGDVLQVYLVNACGVFTTSARECGQGAVLLRRVLSHLIELDDNELGMLASTNEVDDGFGSFVVSDKFLPPRAHDFESELGDISDLEIQELLFRRRSCLGRATSAFRVTARHAPVDRTSITLPTPATEYAMTVAWVEQSRLDDAIALRRNMHAASRIDTEGLSLSAGIYRDDFRTLPTFLGDDESFDDIGPRALEVVFHRQCYRPLNTATTTRELAQAVLGVVKGEHRDQLGGVAFALPSRHAPSHDIAGHRNLYRLGYIHRDISYGNAVIDRDGVGALIDYHLAVPHDRLCTELHHRIRSGTWPYLACSILAQPNERLGVVHERWHDIESLFYVVMEVSFREPYQGNNEELVMTPKGETIWRDWNRPEAHVVYAIKDRLRKDEPYESVLEGCAHRWTNIKQLVDILRHHCGLDNQFYNLKLAAEEAKLGELWGPSGTMSHEAIISEIERLIPLL
;
A
#
# COMPACT_ATOMS: atom_id res chain seq x y z
N MET A 1 27.73 -61.42 -18.16
CA MET A 1 28.80 -61.98 -17.30
C MET A 1 29.28 -60.88 -16.35
N PRO A 2 29.77 -61.22 -15.15
CA PRO A 2 28.98 -61.15 -13.91
C PRO A 2 29.26 -59.85 -13.08
N SER A 3 28.70 -59.59 -11.88
CA SER A 3 28.09 -60.49 -10.87
C SER A 3 27.18 -59.74 -9.85
N TYR A 4 26.16 -60.43 -9.31
CA TYR A 4 25.59 -60.43 -7.93
C TYR A 4 25.55 -59.14 -7.05
N CYS A 5 24.51 -58.77 -6.30
CA CYS A 5 23.18 -59.34 -5.92
C CYS A 5 22.15 -58.17 -5.80
N SER A 6 20.84 -58.27 -6.10
CA SER A 6 19.75 -59.17 -5.62
C SER A 6 19.30 -58.85 -4.17
N PHE A 7 18.21 -58.10 -3.93
CA PHE A 7 16.78 -58.53 -3.78
C PHE A 7 16.50 -59.36 -2.48
N ARG A 8 15.33 -59.37 -1.79
CA ARG A 8 13.95 -58.80 -1.92
C ARG A 8 13.27 -58.88 -0.50
N VAL A 9 12.45 -57.92 -0.02
CA VAL A 9 10.95 -57.82 -0.05
C VAL A 9 10.13 -58.80 0.84
N VAL A 10 9.14 -58.23 1.58
CA VAL A 10 7.90 -58.81 2.22
C VAL A 10 7.95 -59.28 3.70
N TRP A 11 6.74 -59.37 4.29
CA TRP A 11 6.29 -59.18 5.68
C TRP A 11 5.45 -60.37 6.23
N LEU A 12 5.24 -60.41 7.57
CA LEU A 12 4.20 -61.17 8.35
C LEU A 12 4.34 -62.71 8.44
N PHE A 13 3.95 -63.44 9.50
CA PHE A 13 3.39 -63.13 10.86
C PHE A 13 4.37 -63.72 11.97
N SER A 14 4.08 -64.27 13.17
CA SER A 14 2.83 -64.59 13.93
C SER A 14 3.03 -64.97 15.43
N VAL A 15 1.96 -64.77 16.23
CA VAL A 15 1.59 -65.29 17.59
C VAL A 15 2.43 -64.96 18.86
N ASP A 16 1.69 -64.67 19.93
CA ASP A 16 2.04 -64.38 21.36
C ASP A 16 2.16 -65.66 22.23
N PRO A 17 2.61 -65.60 23.52
CA PRO A 17 1.63 -65.81 24.60
C PRO A 17 1.92 -65.20 26.00
N THR A 18 1.04 -64.30 26.49
CA THR A 18 0.47 -64.27 27.88
C THR A 18 1.40 -64.08 29.13
N LEU A 19 1.04 -63.61 30.35
CA LEU A 19 -0.17 -63.16 31.09
C LEU A 19 0.24 -61.90 31.95
N THR A 20 -0.50 -61.16 32.82
CA THR A 20 -1.91 -61.08 33.32
C THR A 20 -2.18 -59.67 33.97
N HIS A 21 -3.38 -59.46 34.56
CA HIS A 21 -3.83 -58.50 35.61
C HIS A 21 -2.88 -57.42 36.21
N GLY A 22 -3.33 -56.18 36.56
CA GLY A 22 -4.65 -55.54 36.35
C GLY A 22 -4.99 -54.40 37.35
N LEU A 23 -5.91 -53.50 36.96
CA LEU A 23 -6.56 -52.39 37.69
C LEU A 23 -5.74 -51.11 38.03
N ASP A 24 -6.46 -49.99 38.13
CA ASP A 24 -5.98 -48.59 38.21
C ASP A 24 -5.38 -48.20 39.58
N PRO A 25 -4.65 -47.06 39.66
CA PRO A 25 -5.31 -45.84 40.14
C PRO A 25 -4.80 -44.47 39.62
N VAL A 26 -5.72 -43.50 39.56
CA VAL A 26 -5.58 -42.06 39.93
C VAL A 26 -4.59 -41.14 39.17
N VAL A 27 -5.18 -40.12 38.53
CA VAL A 27 -4.75 -38.70 38.35
C VAL A 27 -3.24 -38.37 38.28
N PRO A 28 -2.72 -37.83 37.16
CA PRO A 28 -1.36 -37.30 37.10
C PRO A 28 -1.22 -35.98 37.89
N MET A 29 -0.37 -35.98 38.92
CA MET A 29 0.05 -34.78 39.64
C MET A 29 1.23 -34.11 38.93
N ALA A 30 1.20 -32.79 38.79
CA ALA A 30 2.30 -31.99 38.23
C ALA A 30 3.38 -31.67 39.28
N ILE A 31 4.65 -31.66 38.87
CA ILE A 31 5.83 -31.09 39.56
C ILE A 31 7.01 -31.12 38.57
N ALA A 32 7.95 -30.17 38.50
CA ALA A 32 7.91 -28.75 38.86
C ALA A 32 9.10 -28.04 38.18
N VAL A 33 8.99 -26.73 37.91
CA VAL A 33 10.16 -25.88 37.61
C VAL A 33 10.76 -25.44 38.97
N PRO A 34 12.08 -25.53 39.18
CA PRO A 34 12.69 -25.15 40.45
C PRO A 34 12.67 -23.64 40.64
N ASN A 35 12.08 -23.19 41.75
CA ASN A 35 12.07 -21.79 42.16
C ASN A 35 12.74 -21.69 43.53
N TYR A 36 13.87 -20.98 43.63
CA TYR A 36 14.55 -20.71 44.91
C TYR A 36 14.06 -19.40 45.51
N ASN A 37 13.86 -19.38 46.83
CA ASN A 37 13.30 -18.25 47.58
C ASN A 37 13.76 -18.34 49.05
N GLN A 38 13.35 -17.37 49.88
CA GLN A 38 13.49 -17.30 51.35
C GLN A 38 14.89 -16.91 51.91
N ASP A 39 15.01 -16.26 53.06
CA ASP A 39 14.14 -15.26 53.74
C ASP A 39 14.88 -14.68 54.97
N ALA A 40 14.45 -13.53 55.51
CA ALA A 40 14.61 -13.17 56.94
C ALA A 40 13.80 -11.91 57.34
N ARG A 41 13.26 -11.88 58.57
CA ARG A 41 12.51 -10.75 59.16
C ARG A 41 12.76 -10.61 60.67
N ARG A 42 12.45 -9.42 61.24
CA ARG A 42 12.44 -9.03 62.68
C ARG A 42 13.87 -8.80 63.25
N SER A 43 14.16 -7.93 64.22
CA SER A 43 13.44 -6.87 65.00
C SER A 43 14.51 -6.05 65.79
N GLY A 44 14.28 -4.88 66.41
CA GLY A 44 13.10 -4.01 66.59
C GLY A 44 13.11 -3.32 67.98
N GLN A 45 12.69 -2.04 68.08
CA GLN A 45 12.84 -1.13 69.26
C GLN A 45 14.30 -0.76 69.63
N ALA A 46 14.65 0.36 70.32
CA ALA A 46 14.06 1.72 70.44
C ALA A 46 15.03 2.67 71.21
N VAL A 47 14.70 3.98 71.26
CA VAL A 47 15.14 5.03 72.24
C VAL A 47 16.50 5.76 72.06
N SER A 48 16.42 7.10 72.10
CA SER A 48 17.45 8.14 72.35
C SER A 48 18.58 8.37 71.31
N GLY A 49 18.99 9.62 71.02
CA GLY A 49 18.47 10.91 71.52
C GLY A 49 18.96 12.15 70.76
N GLU A 50 18.24 13.26 70.93
CA GLU A 50 18.61 14.62 70.44
C GLU A 50 19.80 15.23 71.21
N PRO A 51 20.47 16.26 70.67
CA PRO A 51 20.09 17.64 71.05
C PRO A 51 19.74 18.58 69.88
N SER A 52 18.60 19.27 69.97
CA SER A 52 18.28 20.49 69.20
C SER A 52 19.39 21.56 69.25
N SER A 53 19.53 22.48 68.27
CA SER A 53 18.76 23.75 68.16
C SER A 53 19.50 24.74 67.21
N LYS A 54 18.95 25.86 66.65
CA LYS A 54 17.60 26.49 66.61
C LYS A 54 17.50 27.49 65.42
N LYS A 55 16.27 27.67 64.91
CA LYS A 55 15.61 28.85 64.23
C LYS A 55 16.43 30.16 64.11
N LYS A 56 16.37 30.97 63.02
CA LYS A 56 15.21 31.54 62.26
C LYS A 56 15.63 31.79 60.77
N ARG A 57 14.79 31.87 59.71
CA ARG A 57 13.36 32.24 59.46
C ARG A 57 13.12 33.70 58.99
N THR A 58 13.17 33.91 57.66
CA THR A 58 12.55 34.96 56.81
C THR A 58 12.71 34.51 55.35
N SER A 59 11.86 34.81 54.35
CA SER A 59 10.41 35.10 54.23
C SER A 59 10.11 35.32 52.73
N SER A 60 8.85 35.34 52.30
CA SER A 60 8.37 35.81 50.98
C SER A 60 9.07 35.27 49.71
N GLY A 61 8.46 34.30 49.05
CA GLY A 61 8.41 34.29 47.58
C GLY A 61 7.17 35.07 47.09
N PRO A 62 7.01 35.22 45.77
CA PRO A 62 5.66 35.29 45.20
C PRO A 62 5.50 34.39 43.96
N GLU A 63 4.44 33.57 43.94
CA GLU A 63 3.74 33.32 42.67
C GLU A 63 3.05 34.61 42.23
N LEU A 64 3.03 34.93 40.94
CA LEU A 64 1.92 35.73 40.37
C LEU A 64 1.83 35.62 38.83
N ARG A 65 0.63 35.29 38.36
CA ARG A 65 0.18 35.39 36.97
C ARG A 65 0.36 36.81 36.41
N ARG A 66 0.65 36.93 35.11
CA ARG A 66 0.26 38.02 34.17
C ARG A 66 0.78 37.67 32.76
N SER A 67 0.13 37.97 31.63
CA SER A 67 -1.20 38.56 31.38
C SER A 67 -1.75 38.07 30.03
N GLN A 68 -3.02 37.66 29.97
CA GLN A 68 -3.84 37.98 28.79
C GLN A 68 -4.34 39.43 28.93
N ARG A 69 -4.40 40.18 27.83
CA ARG A 69 -5.03 41.51 27.77
C ARG A 69 -6.29 41.44 26.92
N LEU A 70 -7.44 41.54 27.57
CA LEU A 70 -8.67 42.04 26.94
C LEU A 70 -8.68 43.57 27.00
N VAL A 71 -9.22 44.19 25.96
CA VAL A 71 -9.72 45.58 25.95
C VAL A 71 -11.15 45.51 25.39
N ASN A 72 -12.09 46.21 26.03
CA ASN A 72 -13.53 46.03 25.85
C ASN A 72 -14.23 47.23 25.19
N ALA A 73 -15.48 46.98 24.75
CA ALA A 73 -16.52 47.94 24.36
C ALA A 73 -16.28 48.67 23.03
N ARG A 74 -17.31 48.99 22.22
CA ARG A 74 -18.73 49.30 22.54
C ARG A 74 -19.73 48.51 21.68
N ASP A 75 -20.81 47.99 22.27
CA ASP A 75 -22.19 48.56 22.38
C ASP A 75 -22.94 48.63 21.03
N GLY A 76 -24.17 48.11 20.88
CA GLY A 76 -25.03 47.49 21.92
C GLY A 76 -26.26 46.73 21.40
N ALA A 77 -27.11 46.30 22.33
CA ALA A 77 -28.32 45.49 22.17
C ALA A 77 -29.61 46.38 22.10
N PRO A 78 -30.87 45.87 22.00
CA PRO A 78 -31.35 44.48 22.09
C PRO A 78 -32.37 44.03 21.00
N GLY A 79 -32.89 42.79 21.11
CA GLY A 79 -34.03 42.26 20.35
C GLY A 79 -35.41 42.70 20.91
N PRO A 80 -36.53 41.97 20.65
CA PRO A 80 -36.62 40.53 20.97
C PRO A 80 -37.54 39.63 20.08
N SER A 81 -37.55 38.33 20.45
CA SER A 81 -38.69 37.37 20.47
C SER A 81 -39.44 36.91 19.19
N VAL A 82 -39.40 35.58 19.00
CA VAL A 82 -40.52 34.64 18.73
C VAL A 82 -41.43 34.85 17.51
N GLY A 83 -41.50 33.84 16.64
CA GLY A 83 -42.57 33.70 15.63
C GLY A 83 -42.54 32.38 14.85
N THR A 84 -43.47 31.47 15.11
CA THR A 84 -43.68 30.25 14.30
C THR A 84 -44.63 30.52 13.14
N SER A 85 -44.26 30.14 11.91
CA SER A 85 -45.19 29.61 10.91
C SER A 85 -44.45 28.95 9.75
N ALA A 86 -45.09 27.97 9.11
CA ALA A 86 -44.70 27.49 7.79
C ALA A 86 -45.37 28.35 6.70
N LEU A 87 -44.80 28.35 5.49
CA LEU A 87 -45.55 28.38 4.22
C LEU A 87 -44.65 27.99 3.04
N ALA A 88 -45.28 27.55 1.95
CA ALA A 88 -44.65 26.98 0.76
C ALA A 88 -44.39 28.05 -0.34
N PRO A 89 -43.77 27.71 -1.49
CA PRO A 89 -43.14 28.70 -2.37
C PRO A 89 -44.08 29.33 -3.41
N PRO A 90 -43.69 30.45 -4.03
CA PRO A 90 -44.19 30.88 -5.33
C PRO A 90 -43.46 30.17 -6.49
N ALA A 91 -44.16 29.93 -7.60
CA ALA A 91 -43.61 29.31 -8.80
C ALA A 91 -43.57 30.27 -10.00
N GLN A 92 -42.72 29.94 -10.98
CA GLN A 92 -42.82 30.25 -12.42
C GLN A 92 -43.33 31.63 -12.90
N ALA A 93 -42.41 32.44 -13.44
CA ALA A 93 -42.63 33.34 -14.58
C ALA A 93 -41.27 33.81 -15.15
N ALA A 94 -41.07 34.07 -16.44
CA ALA A 94 -41.80 33.64 -17.64
C ALA A 94 -40.87 33.76 -18.89
N THR A 95 -41.29 33.16 -20.00
CA THR A 95 -40.66 33.17 -21.32
C THR A 95 -40.18 34.54 -21.81
N THR A 96 -39.04 34.60 -22.50
CA THR A 96 -38.76 35.64 -23.51
C THR A 96 -38.02 35.01 -24.69
N GLN A 97 -38.42 35.34 -25.92
CA GLN A 97 -37.85 34.77 -27.15
C GLN A 97 -36.77 35.70 -27.75
N LEU A 98 -35.84 35.08 -28.48
CA LEU A 98 -35.16 35.52 -29.72
C LEU A 98 -35.11 37.03 -30.06
N PRO A 99 -33.95 37.50 -30.56
CA PRO A 99 -33.83 37.47 -32.03
C PRO A 99 -32.57 36.78 -32.54
N SER A 100 -32.71 36.15 -33.70
CA SER A 100 -31.60 35.74 -34.56
C SER A 100 -31.04 36.94 -35.32
N SER A 101 -29.73 36.94 -35.59
CA SER A 101 -29.14 37.85 -36.58
C SER A 101 -28.09 37.13 -37.43
N SER A 102 -28.40 36.93 -38.71
CA SER A 102 -27.49 36.36 -39.68
C SER A 102 -26.64 37.44 -40.33
N ARG A 103 -25.32 37.22 -40.43
CA ARG A 103 -24.47 37.92 -41.40
C ARG A 103 -23.52 36.96 -42.09
N GLY A 104 -23.50 37.08 -43.42
CA GLY A 104 -22.72 36.26 -44.33
C GLY A 104 -21.24 36.64 -44.42
N PRO A 105 -20.50 36.00 -45.34
CA PRO A 105 -19.05 35.84 -45.22
C PRO A 105 -18.23 36.98 -45.82
N ILE A 106 -17.00 37.13 -45.33
CA ILE A 106 -15.93 37.84 -46.03
C ILE A 106 -14.93 36.80 -46.54
N ASN A 107 -14.83 36.71 -47.87
CA ASN A 107 -13.89 35.83 -48.57
C ASN A 107 -12.73 36.70 -49.11
N ARG A 108 -11.49 36.37 -48.75
CA ARG A 108 -10.28 36.82 -49.46
C ARG A 108 -9.34 35.65 -49.65
N ASN A 109 -8.74 35.61 -50.84
CA ASN A 109 -8.08 34.43 -51.42
C ASN A 109 -6.70 34.83 -51.97
N SER A 110 -5.91 33.84 -52.40
CA SER A 110 -4.48 33.94 -52.79
C SER A 110 -3.50 34.17 -51.61
N THR A 111 -2.26 33.68 -51.64
CA THR A 111 -1.47 33.12 -52.77
C THR A 111 -0.92 31.70 -52.54
N ARG A 112 -0.88 30.90 -53.61
CA ARG A 112 -0.01 29.70 -53.82
C ARG A 112 1.06 30.03 -54.87
N PRO A 113 2.23 29.37 -54.84
CA PRO A 113 2.49 28.17 -55.66
C PRO A 113 2.49 26.86 -54.81
N GLY A 114 2.59 25.62 -55.30
CA GLY A 114 3.05 25.09 -56.60
C GLY A 114 4.47 24.51 -56.46
N ARG A 115 4.81 23.28 -56.88
CA ARG A 115 4.11 22.28 -57.72
C ARG A 115 4.79 20.89 -57.60
N ALA A 116 4.02 19.81 -57.79
CA ALA A 116 4.43 18.38 -57.94
C ALA A 116 5.12 17.69 -56.73
N GLY A 117 5.06 16.36 -56.55
CA GLY A 117 4.13 15.37 -57.14
C GLY A 117 4.77 14.11 -57.73
N ARG A 118 4.53 12.95 -57.11
CA ARG A 118 4.56 11.59 -57.70
C ARG A 118 3.81 10.60 -56.82
N ALA A 119 3.25 9.56 -57.44
CA ALA A 119 2.76 8.34 -56.79
C ALA A 119 3.66 7.15 -57.20
N CYS A 120 3.15 5.91 -57.06
CA CYS A 120 3.83 4.61 -57.17
C CYS A 120 4.50 4.12 -55.86
N GLU A 121 4.44 2.84 -55.48
CA GLU A 121 3.60 1.72 -55.94
C GLU A 121 3.58 0.59 -54.88
N ALA A 122 2.72 -0.42 -55.03
CA ALA A 122 2.59 -1.53 -54.08
C ALA A 122 3.18 -2.85 -54.62
N VAL A 123 4.37 -3.21 -54.14
CA VAL A 123 5.00 -4.54 -54.26
C VAL A 123 5.90 -4.72 -53.02
N GLY A 124 6.00 -5.87 -52.34
CA GLY A 124 5.30 -7.15 -52.48
C GLY A 124 5.93 -8.19 -51.54
N LEU A 125 5.21 -9.26 -51.20
CA LEU A 125 5.77 -10.40 -50.44
C LEU A 125 6.67 -11.27 -51.34
N PRO A 126 7.74 -11.82 -50.75
CA PRO A 126 8.04 -13.24 -50.93
C PRO A 126 8.15 -13.96 -49.57
N GLY A 127 7.94 -15.28 -49.58
CA GLY A 127 8.04 -16.16 -48.41
C GLY A 127 8.95 -17.36 -48.66
N MET A 128 8.61 -18.49 -48.02
CA MET A 128 9.40 -19.74 -47.87
C MET A 128 10.54 -19.58 -46.84
N SER A 129 10.53 -20.30 -45.72
CA SER A 129 10.55 -21.76 -45.49
C SER A 129 11.95 -22.35 -45.65
N ASP A 130 12.58 -22.74 -44.53
CA ASP A 130 12.80 -24.16 -44.22
C ASP A 130 13.24 -24.38 -42.77
N LEU A 131 13.13 -25.63 -42.29
CA LEU A 131 13.47 -26.01 -40.93
C LEU A 131 14.98 -26.24 -40.74
N SER A 132 15.50 -25.88 -39.56
CA SER A 132 16.56 -26.67 -38.93
C SER A 132 16.23 -26.92 -37.46
N VAL A 133 16.27 -28.19 -37.06
CA VAL A 133 15.93 -28.61 -35.69
C VAL A 133 17.19 -28.56 -34.83
N ALA A 134 17.20 -27.65 -33.85
CA ALA A 134 18.26 -27.57 -32.84
C ALA A 134 17.67 -27.91 -31.46
N THR A 135 17.77 -29.18 -31.07
CA THR A 135 17.24 -29.68 -29.79
C THR A 135 18.11 -29.22 -28.61
N THR A 136 17.82 -28.04 -28.06
CA THR A 136 18.38 -27.57 -26.78
C THR A 136 17.39 -27.77 -25.64
N GLN A 137 17.83 -28.47 -24.58
CA GLN A 137 17.03 -28.75 -23.40
C GLN A 137 16.80 -27.46 -22.59
N SER A 138 15.57 -26.94 -22.58
CA SER A 138 15.20 -25.77 -21.78
C SER A 138 15.08 -26.13 -20.31
N SER A 139 16.00 -25.60 -19.47
CA SER A 139 15.85 -25.65 -18.01
C SER A 139 14.64 -24.82 -17.54
N PRO A 140 14.01 -25.14 -16.38
CA PRO A 140 12.73 -24.55 -16.02
C PRO A 140 12.87 -23.07 -15.62
N MET A 141 12.26 -22.17 -16.41
CA MET A 141 12.09 -20.78 -16.01
C MET A 141 10.98 -20.69 -14.96
N LYS A 142 11.30 -20.05 -13.83
CA LYS A 142 10.36 -19.80 -12.73
C LYS A 142 9.76 -18.41 -12.89
N SER A 143 8.44 -18.31 -12.75
CA SER A 143 7.75 -17.05 -12.43
C SER A 143 8.08 -16.65 -10.97
N SER A 144 7.71 -15.49 -10.41
CA SER A 144 6.43 -14.77 -10.58
C SER A 144 6.60 -13.24 -10.50
N PRO A 145 5.52 -12.44 -10.30
CA PRO A 145 5.27 -11.18 -10.99
C PRO A 145 6.31 -10.09 -10.71
N SER A 146 7.02 -9.69 -11.76
CA SER A 146 8.09 -8.68 -11.72
C SER A 146 7.63 -7.32 -12.26
N VAL A 147 8.41 -6.26 -12.00
CA VAL A 147 8.55 -5.17 -12.98
C VAL A 147 9.31 -5.73 -14.21
N SER A 148 8.58 -6.44 -15.05
CA SER A 148 8.95 -6.98 -16.37
C SER A 148 10.32 -7.67 -16.47
N MET A 149 10.33 -9.01 -16.41
CA MET A 149 11.47 -9.89 -16.78
C MET A 149 12.09 -9.58 -18.14
N THR A 150 11.36 -8.91 -19.05
CA THR A 150 11.79 -8.60 -20.43
C THR A 150 12.09 -7.12 -20.71
N ALA A 151 11.88 -6.21 -19.74
CA ALA A 151 12.33 -4.83 -19.87
C ALA A 151 13.85 -4.73 -19.62
N THR A 152 14.54 -3.85 -20.34
CA THR A 152 15.92 -3.47 -19.99
C THR A 152 15.94 -2.82 -18.61
N ALA A 153 17.03 -3.00 -17.86
CA ALA A 153 17.17 -2.39 -16.53
C ALA A 153 16.95 -0.86 -16.58
N GLU A 154 17.41 -0.21 -17.65
CA GLU A 154 17.21 1.22 -17.93
C GLU A 154 15.72 1.62 -18.07
N ALA A 155 14.88 0.76 -18.66
CA ALA A 155 13.45 1.03 -18.80
C ALA A 155 12.72 0.88 -17.46
N ARG A 156 13.09 -0.14 -16.65
CA ARG A 156 12.61 -0.28 -15.26
C ARG A 156 13.05 0.91 -14.41
N GLU A 157 14.29 1.35 -14.58
CA GLU A 157 14.89 2.49 -13.89
C GLU A 157 14.19 3.80 -14.27
N GLN A 158 13.90 4.05 -15.54
CA GLN A 158 13.10 5.20 -15.98
C GLN A 158 11.67 5.15 -15.43
N GLN A 159 11.02 3.98 -15.40
CA GLN A 159 9.72 3.81 -14.77
C GLN A 159 9.77 4.16 -13.28
N LEU A 160 10.75 3.60 -12.55
CA LEU A 160 10.95 3.85 -11.12
C LEU A 160 11.26 5.33 -10.83
N PHE A 161 12.06 6.01 -11.65
CA PHE A 161 12.30 7.45 -11.55
C PHE A 161 11.07 8.30 -11.85
N ALA A 162 10.21 7.90 -12.79
CA ALA A 162 8.95 8.58 -13.05
C ALA A 162 7.97 8.44 -11.87
N HIS A 163 7.94 7.27 -11.21
CA HIS A 163 7.09 7.01 -10.04
C HIS A 163 7.64 7.67 -8.76
N MET A 164 8.97 7.73 -8.58
CA MET A 164 9.66 8.40 -7.48
C MET A 164 9.67 9.93 -7.59
N GLY A 165 9.28 10.49 -8.75
CA GLY A 165 9.30 11.92 -9.00
C GLY A 165 10.70 12.56 -8.96
N LYS A 166 10.75 13.90 -8.98
CA LYS A 166 12.01 14.63 -8.89
C LYS A 166 12.43 14.82 -7.42
N PRO A 167 13.66 14.43 -7.02
CA PRO A 167 14.22 14.74 -5.71
C PRO A 167 14.21 16.25 -5.41
N ARG A 168 13.78 16.63 -4.21
CA ARG A 168 13.74 18.01 -3.72
C ARG A 168 14.76 18.22 -2.60
N GLN A 169 15.53 19.31 -2.65
CA GLN A 169 16.46 19.62 -1.56
C GLN A 169 15.70 20.19 -0.35
N SER A 170 15.96 19.64 0.83
CA SER A 170 15.39 20.07 2.12
C SER A 170 16.44 20.77 2.98
N LYS A 171 16.11 21.94 3.53
CA LYS A 171 16.94 22.63 4.53
C LYS A 171 16.78 22.00 5.92
N ALA A 172 15.62 21.41 6.24
CA ALA A 172 15.43 20.67 7.49
C ALA A 172 16.38 19.45 7.53
N MET A 173 16.47 18.70 6.42
CA MET A 173 17.46 17.63 6.28
C MET A 173 18.91 18.14 6.36
N ASP A 174 19.25 19.23 5.65
CA ASP A 174 20.59 19.84 5.75
C ASP A 174 20.93 20.24 7.21
N THR A 175 19.98 20.88 7.90
CA THR A 175 20.13 21.33 9.29
C THR A 175 20.39 20.14 10.22
N TYR A 176 19.52 19.13 10.18
CA TYR A 176 19.61 17.94 11.03
C TYR A 176 20.89 17.13 10.76
N PHE A 177 21.14 16.75 9.50
CA PHE A 177 22.21 15.81 9.16
C PHE A 177 23.60 16.44 9.09
N PHE A 178 23.72 17.73 8.77
CA PHE A 178 25.03 18.37 8.57
C PHE A 178 25.34 19.49 9.55
N ASP A 179 24.37 20.30 9.98
CA ASP A 179 24.65 21.52 10.73
C ASP A 179 24.50 21.30 12.26
N THR A 180 23.60 20.40 12.69
CA THR A 180 23.43 19.95 14.08
C THR A 180 24.45 18.86 14.46
N PRO A 181 25.28 19.04 15.52
CA PRO A 181 26.20 18.01 16.00
C PRO A 181 25.49 16.79 16.61
N SER A 182 26.10 15.61 16.52
CA SER A 182 25.58 14.36 17.10
C SER A 182 26.21 14.00 18.46
N THR A 183 25.62 13.03 19.17
CA THR A 183 26.11 12.58 20.49
C THR A 183 27.45 11.85 20.41
N TYR A 184 27.79 11.27 19.24
CA TYR A 184 28.97 10.41 19.09
C TYR A 184 30.04 10.92 18.12
N GLU A 185 29.82 11.95 17.29
CA GLU A 185 30.77 12.37 16.24
C GLU A 185 32.20 12.64 16.73
N ALA A 186 32.35 13.22 17.92
CA ALA A 186 33.64 13.58 18.50
C ALA A 186 34.36 12.39 19.16
N LYS A 187 33.62 11.33 19.49
CA LYS A 187 34.14 10.09 20.11
C LYS A 187 34.60 9.10 19.05
N ILE A 188 33.90 9.04 17.92
CA ILE A 188 34.25 8.16 16.80
C ILE A 188 35.56 8.64 16.15
N PRO A 189 36.59 7.80 16.04
CA PRO A 189 37.87 8.17 15.43
C PRO A 189 37.72 8.52 13.94
N LYS A 190 38.66 9.34 13.44
CA LYS A 190 38.78 9.62 12.00
C LYS A 190 39.12 8.33 11.24
N PRO A 191 38.45 8.01 10.11
CA PRO A 191 38.87 6.92 9.25
C PRO A 191 40.28 7.14 8.67
N THR A 192 41.07 6.07 8.65
CA THR A 192 42.38 6.01 7.97
C THR A 192 42.22 5.55 6.52
N GLU A 193 41.20 4.74 6.24
CA GLU A 193 40.88 4.24 4.91
C GLU A 193 40.32 5.33 3.99
N LYS A 194 40.47 5.11 2.67
CA LYS A 194 39.96 6.06 1.67
C LYS A 194 38.43 6.09 1.67
N LEU A 195 37.83 7.27 1.85
CA LEU A 195 36.39 7.47 1.71
C LEU A 195 35.86 7.03 0.33
N GLY A 196 34.59 6.63 0.29
CA GLY A 196 33.98 6.02 -0.90
C GLY A 196 34.43 4.58 -1.14
N THR A 197 34.84 3.85 -0.09
CA THR A 197 35.18 2.43 -0.14
C THR A 197 34.44 1.64 0.93
N GLU A 198 34.16 0.37 0.67
CA GLU A 198 33.67 -0.57 1.69
C GLU A 198 34.64 -0.72 2.87
N ALA A 199 35.96 -0.63 2.63
CA ALA A 199 36.96 -0.73 3.68
C ALA A 199 36.82 0.42 4.70
N ALA A 200 36.60 1.65 4.21
CA ALA A 200 36.25 2.76 5.08
C ALA A 200 34.90 2.56 5.78
N MET A 201 33.87 2.02 5.12
CA MET A 201 32.59 1.73 5.79
C MET A 201 32.70 0.64 6.87
N LYS A 202 33.49 -0.40 6.65
CA LYS A 202 33.79 -1.46 7.62
C LYS A 202 34.55 -0.88 8.82
N GLN A 203 35.56 -0.05 8.58
CA GLN A 203 36.24 0.72 9.64
C GLN A 203 35.29 1.64 10.41
N MET A 204 34.37 2.35 9.74
CA MET A 204 33.38 3.20 10.41
C MET A 204 32.38 2.38 11.24
N ALA A 205 31.98 1.20 10.77
CA ALA A 205 31.09 0.29 11.50
C ALA A 205 31.72 -0.19 12.81
N ASP A 206 32.95 -0.71 12.77
CA ASP A 206 33.67 -1.12 13.98
C ASP A 206 33.92 0.07 14.93
N ALA A 207 34.29 1.23 14.40
CA ALA A 207 34.52 2.43 15.20
C ALA A 207 33.25 2.96 15.90
N ILE A 208 32.07 2.81 15.29
CA ILE A 208 30.78 3.14 15.91
C ILE A 208 30.40 2.08 16.95
N LYS A 209 30.58 0.80 16.64
CA LYS A 209 30.35 -0.34 17.55
C LYS A 209 31.18 -0.25 18.83
N ASP A 210 32.45 0.14 18.73
CA ASP A 210 33.32 0.27 19.90
C ASP A 210 32.97 1.50 20.78
N VAL A 211 32.32 2.52 20.21
CA VAL A 211 31.89 3.75 20.90
C VAL A 211 30.47 3.67 21.50
N THR A 212 29.58 2.90 20.87
CA THR A 212 28.14 2.83 21.19
C THR A 212 27.67 1.48 21.74
N GLY A 213 28.39 0.40 21.42
CA GLY A 213 27.94 -0.99 21.58
C GLY A 213 27.05 -1.50 20.44
N ASP A 214 26.56 -0.62 19.55
CA ASP A 214 25.63 -0.95 18.48
C ASP A 214 26.30 -1.77 17.36
N ARG A 215 25.56 -2.69 16.75
CA ARG A 215 26.00 -3.59 15.68
C ARG A 215 25.15 -3.50 14.41
N ARG A 216 24.18 -2.58 14.34
CA ARG A 216 23.25 -2.44 13.22
C ARG A 216 23.93 -1.92 11.95
N LEU A 217 24.93 -1.03 12.07
CA LEU A 217 25.73 -0.58 10.93
C LEU A 217 26.68 -1.69 10.47
N VAL A 218 26.55 -2.12 9.22
CA VAL A 218 27.34 -3.19 8.60
C VAL A 218 27.82 -2.76 7.23
N GLY A 219 29.14 -2.78 7.01
CA GLY A 219 29.71 -2.77 5.66
C GLY A 219 29.62 -4.15 5.04
N CYS A 220 28.86 -4.31 3.96
CA CYS A 220 28.49 -5.62 3.45
C CYS A 220 29.69 -6.35 2.81
N GLY A 221 29.79 -7.67 3.01
CA GLY A 221 30.77 -8.51 2.31
C GLY A 221 30.31 -8.95 0.92
N ASN A 222 29.01 -8.82 0.65
CA ASN A 222 28.28 -9.34 -0.50
C ASN A 222 27.73 -8.22 -1.42
N SER A 223 28.36 -7.03 -1.44
CA SER A 223 27.95 -5.90 -2.28
C SER A 223 27.81 -6.31 -3.75
N GLY A 224 26.65 -6.05 -4.36
CA GLY A 224 26.38 -6.50 -5.74
C GLY A 224 25.87 -7.95 -5.88
N SER A 225 25.90 -8.79 -4.84
CA SER A 225 25.20 -10.08 -4.85
C SER A 225 23.69 -9.86 -4.70
N PRO A 226 22.82 -10.63 -5.39
CA PRO A 226 21.37 -10.49 -5.28
C PRO A 226 20.85 -10.84 -3.89
N ILE A 227 19.80 -10.14 -3.44
CA ILE A 227 18.99 -10.52 -2.28
C ILE A 227 17.74 -11.27 -2.78
N LYS A 228 17.35 -12.34 -2.08
CA LYS A 228 16.09 -13.05 -2.37
C LYS A 228 14.92 -12.19 -1.90
N LEU A 229 13.95 -11.94 -2.78
CA LEU A 229 12.67 -11.33 -2.43
C LEU A 229 11.55 -12.39 -2.37
N ALA A 230 10.40 -12.01 -1.81
CA ALA A 230 9.17 -12.80 -1.90
C ALA A 230 8.79 -13.08 -3.38
N PRO A 231 8.18 -14.23 -3.72
CA PRO A 231 7.86 -14.62 -5.09
C PRO A 231 6.97 -13.61 -5.83
N ASP A 232 6.15 -12.86 -5.09
CA ASP A 232 5.24 -11.86 -5.62
C ASP A 232 5.95 -10.63 -6.21
N ARG A 233 7.23 -10.39 -5.88
CA ARG A 233 7.95 -9.16 -6.26
C ARG A 233 8.68 -9.25 -7.60
N GLY A 234 9.18 -10.43 -7.97
CA GLY A 234 9.86 -10.74 -9.24
C GLY A 234 11.13 -9.92 -9.59
N GLU A 235 11.44 -8.86 -8.84
CA GLU A 235 12.66 -8.06 -8.98
C GLU A 235 13.84 -8.76 -8.29
N GLN A 236 14.96 -8.86 -8.98
CA GLN A 236 16.23 -9.30 -8.40
C GLN A 236 17.12 -8.06 -8.24
N GLU A 237 17.12 -7.47 -7.04
CA GLU A 237 17.93 -6.31 -6.70
C GLU A 237 19.01 -6.69 -5.69
N ASN A 238 20.18 -6.08 -5.86
CA ASN A 238 21.42 -6.47 -5.23
C ASN A 238 21.51 -6.02 -3.76
N THR A 239 22.57 -6.44 -3.09
CA THR A 239 22.95 -5.97 -1.77
C THR A 239 23.54 -4.57 -1.86
N PRO A 240 23.14 -3.61 -0.99
CA PRO A 240 23.85 -2.35 -0.80
C PRO A 240 25.33 -2.56 -0.44
N ASP A 241 26.14 -1.50 -0.55
CA ASP A 241 27.56 -1.57 -0.12
C ASP A 241 27.68 -1.57 1.42
N ALA A 242 26.75 -0.90 2.11
CA ALA A 242 26.57 -0.97 3.55
C ALA A 242 25.09 -0.76 3.93
N VAL A 243 24.70 -1.21 5.13
CA VAL A 243 23.35 -1.04 5.69
C VAL A 243 23.39 -0.62 7.15
N ILE A 244 22.32 0.02 7.63
CA ILE A 244 21.94 0.00 9.03
C ILE A 244 20.69 -0.89 9.14
N LEU A 245 20.78 -1.95 9.95
CA LEU A 245 19.69 -2.87 10.24
C LEU A 245 18.69 -2.25 11.24
N THR A 246 17.46 -2.77 11.29
CA THR A 246 16.49 -2.40 12.35
C THR A 246 16.91 -2.97 13.70
N HIS A 247 16.53 -2.32 14.80
CA HIS A 247 16.70 -2.87 16.15
C HIS A 247 15.94 -4.19 16.29
N ALA A 248 14.72 -4.26 15.79
CA ALA A 248 13.89 -5.47 15.85
C ALA A 248 14.58 -6.69 15.23
N ALA A 249 15.15 -6.56 14.03
CA ALA A 249 15.80 -7.68 13.34
C ALA A 249 17.09 -8.15 14.04
N VAL A 250 17.87 -7.23 14.64
CA VAL A 250 19.08 -7.58 15.40
C VAL A 250 18.74 -8.13 16.80
N ALA A 251 17.61 -7.73 17.40
CA ALA A 251 17.12 -8.32 18.63
C ALA A 251 16.59 -9.76 18.41
N ALA A 252 15.93 -10.02 17.29
CA ALA A 252 15.46 -11.35 16.90
C ALA A 252 16.60 -12.29 16.47
N ALA A 253 17.60 -11.77 15.75
CA ALA A 253 18.77 -12.52 15.28
C ALA A 253 20.08 -11.75 15.58
N PRO A 254 20.69 -11.94 16.77
CA PRO A 254 21.92 -11.23 17.17
C PRO A 254 23.16 -11.53 16.31
N ASP A 255 23.13 -12.57 15.49
CA ASP A 255 24.14 -12.95 14.50
C ASP A 255 23.87 -12.34 13.10
N LEU A 256 22.70 -11.75 12.86
CA LEU A 256 22.33 -11.14 11.58
C LEU A 256 23.37 -10.12 11.06
N PRO A 257 23.99 -9.24 11.88
CA PRO A 257 25.05 -8.35 11.42
C PRO A 257 26.25 -9.10 10.79
N PHE A 258 26.57 -10.29 11.30
CA PHE A 258 27.65 -11.13 10.75
C PHE A 258 27.24 -11.75 9.40
N VAL A 259 25.99 -12.18 9.25
CA VAL A 259 25.44 -12.65 7.96
C VAL A 259 25.52 -11.57 6.89
N TRP A 260 25.20 -10.31 7.22
CA TRP A 260 25.32 -9.19 6.28
C TRP A 260 26.78 -8.80 5.97
N ALA A 261 27.72 -9.09 6.87
CA ALA A 261 29.15 -8.84 6.68
C ALA A 261 29.88 -9.93 5.87
N GLN A 262 29.33 -11.13 5.71
CA GLN A 262 29.92 -12.23 4.93
C GLN A 262 29.93 -11.95 3.41
N SER A 263 30.88 -12.60 2.71
CA SER A 263 31.06 -12.53 1.25
C SER A 263 30.52 -13.73 0.47
N GLU A 264 29.99 -14.73 1.16
CA GLU A 264 29.28 -15.88 0.60
C GLU A 264 27.96 -16.07 1.36
N HIS A 265 27.02 -16.84 0.81
CA HIS A 265 25.88 -17.31 1.61
C HIS A 265 26.32 -18.53 2.44
N PRO A 266 25.97 -18.62 3.74
CA PRO A 266 26.30 -19.80 4.54
C PRO A 266 25.66 -21.04 3.92
N THR A 267 26.48 -22.02 3.56
CA THR A 267 26.03 -23.31 3.03
C THR A 267 25.27 -24.07 4.10
N SER A 268 24.02 -24.42 3.81
CA SER A 268 23.17 -25.17 4.74
C SER A 268 23.74 -26.57 4.97
N MET A 269 24.38 -26.77 6.13
CA MET A 269 24.73 -28.09 6.61
C MET A 269 23.44 -28.85 6.98
N GLU A 270 23.40 -30.13 6.65
CA GLU A 270 22.25 -30.99 6.94
C GLU A 270 22.17 -31.21 8.47
N GLY A 271 21.05 -30.82 9.08
CA GLY A 271 20.80 -30.97 10.53
C GLY A 271 21.06 -29.75 11.41
N THR A 272 21.59 -28.63 10.88
CA THR A 272 21.59 -27.34 11.60
C THR A 272 20.31 -26.53 11.36
N PRO A 273 19.90 -25.64 12.30
CA PRO A 273 18.86 -24.64 12.04
C PRO A 273 19.21 -23.78 10.82
N SER A 274 18.21 -23.31 10.08
CA SER A 274 18.43 -22.40 8.94
C SER A 274 19.03 -21.09 9.42
N SER A 275 20.27 -20.80 9.01
CA SER A 275 20.92 -19.51 9.30
C SER A 275 20.06 -18.33 8.83
N PRO A 276 20.10 -17.17 9.51
CA PRO A 276 19.33 -16.00 9.08
C PRO A 276 19.66 -15.67 7.61
N GLN A 277 18.64 -15.36 6.82
CA GLN A 277 18.83 -14.91 5.44
C GLN A 277 18.68 -13.38 5.39
N ARG A 278 19.44 -12.77 4.48
CA ARG A 278 19.43 -11.31 4.26
C ARG A 278 18.13 -10.94 3.54
N ALA A 279 17.35 -10.01 4.09
CA ALA A 279 16.08 -9.59 3.53
C ALA A 279 15.91 -8.07 3.63
N TYR A 280 15.23 -7.45 2.64
CA TYR A 280 15.03 -6.00 2.60
C TYR A 280 14.11 -5.48 3.72
N SER A 281 13.30 -6.34 4.34
CA SER A 281 12.53 -6.08 5.57
C SER A 281 13.41 -5.64 6.74
N GLN A 282 14.65 -6.16 6.82
CA GLN A 282 15.61 -5.96 7.91
C GLN A 282 16.34 -4.61 7.83
N ILE A 283 16.24 -3.88 6.71
CA ILE A 283 16.99 -2.64 6.49
C ILE A 283 16.22 -1.43 7.04
N ALA A 284 16.89 -0.65 7.88
CA ALA A 284 16.49 0.71 8.26
C ALA A 284 17.08 1.76 7.30
N VAL A 285 18.38 1.66 7.00
CA VAL A 285 19.09 2.58 6.09
C VAL A 285 19.94 1.82 5.07
N ALA A 286 19.86 2.21 3.79
CA ALA A 286 20.76 1.71 2.74
C ALA A 286 21.88 2.72 2.43
N ILE A 287 23.12 2.23 2.28
CA ILE A 287 24.29 3.06 2.03
C ILE A 287 25.01 2.56 0.76
N GLU A 288 25.23 3.46 -0.18
CA GLU A 288 25.96 3.21 -1.44
C GLU A 288 27.24 4.06 -1.46
N VAL A 289 28.40 3.42 -1.67
CA VAL A 289 29.71 4.08 -1.65
C VAL A 289 30.46 3.85 -2.96
N LYS A 290 31.09 4.90 -3.50
CA LYS A 290 31.84 4.82 -4.76
C LYS A 290 33.16 5.59 -4.65
N LYS A 291 34.23 5.07 -5.24
CA LYS A 291 35.62 5.55 -5.05
C LYS A 291 35.92 6.97 -5.59
N SER A 292 34.94 7.62 -6.22
CA SER A 292 34.99 8.97 -6.80
C SER A 292 33.58 9.55 -6.97
N ASP A 293 33.47 10.84 -6.64
CA ASP A 293 32.47 11.83 -7.04
C ASP A 293 31.85 11.62 -8.43
N LYS A 294 32.64 11.21 -9.43
CA LYS A 294 32.20 11.02 -10.82
C LYS A 294 31.19 9.88 -11.00
N ARG A 295 31.03 9.01 -9.99
CA ARG A 295 30.01 7.94 -9.95
C ARG A 295 28.80 8.30 -9.06
N SER A 296 28.66 9.56 -8.64
CA SER A 296 27.51 10.06 -7.87
C SER A 296 26.16 9.80 -8.51
N ALA A 297 26.03 9.97 -9.84
CA ALA A 297 24.82 9.63 -10.57
C ALA A 297 24.46 8.14 -10.46
N GLU A 298 25.46 7.25 -10.50
CA GLU A 298 25.26 5.80 -10.36
C GLU A 298 24.87 5.43 -8.92
N ALA A 299 25.57 5.97 -7.92
CA ALA A 299 25.25 5.74 -6.51
C ALA A 299 23.85 6.23 -6.13
N ARG A 300 23.46 7.42 -6.62
CA ARG A 300 22.09 7.94 -6.50
C ARG A 300 21.07 6.99 -7.10
N ASN A 301 21.33 6.49 -8.30
CA ASN A 301 20.43 5.58 -8.99
C ASN A 301 20.30 4.23 -8.27
N GLN A 302 21.40 3.70 -7.72
CA GLN A 302 21.39 2.49 -6.91
C GLN A 302 20.64 2.70 -5.58
N VAL A 303 20.94 3.78 -4.83
CA VAL A 303 20.26 4.04 -3.54
C VAL A 303 18.76 4.25 -3.73
N ILE A 304 18.34 4.93 -4.80
CA ILE A 304 16.91 5.12 -5.13
C ILE A 304 16.20 3.79 -5.40
N ARG A 305 16.86 2.80 -6.03
CA ARG A 305 16.31 1.44 -6.13
C ARG A 305 16.28 0.71 -4.78
N ARG A 306 17.31 0.84 -3.93
CA ARG A 306 17.26 0.30 -2.55
C ARG A 306 16.04 0.84 -1.81
N LEU A 307 15.80 2.14 -1.88
CA LEU A 307 14.74 2.82 -1.14
C LEU A 307 13.35 2.40 -1.63
N HIS A 308 13.18 2.16 -2.94
CA HIS A 308 11.97 1.53 -3.49
C HIS A 308 11.71 0.14 -2.89
N MET A 309 12.74 -0.72 -2.81
CA MET A 309 12.58 -2.05 -2.21
C MET A 309 12.23 -1.93 -0.73
N ILE A 310 12.98 -1.12 0.02
CA ILE A 310 12.77 -0.86 1.45
C ILE A 310 11.34 -0.36 1.74
N CYS A 311 10.82 0.58 0.94
CA CYS A 311 9.45 1.07 1.05
C CYS A 311 8.37 0.02 0.73
N THR A 312 8.69 -1.04 -0.01
CA THR A 312 7.72 -2.09 -0.38
C THR A 312 7.85 -3.37 0.44
N THR A 313 8.94 -3.59 1.19
CA THR A 313 9.24 -4.83 1.95
C THR A 313 9.07 -4.73 3.47
N ALA A 314 8.48 -3.66 3.99
CA ALA A 314 8.00 -3.58 5.37
C ALA A 314 6.89 -2.51 5.47
N LEU A 315 6.10 -2.55 6.54
CA LEU A 315 5.13 -1.50 6.82
C LEU A 315 5.87 -0.31 7.47
N ARG A 316 6.11 0.75 6.70
CA ARG A 316 6.92 1.91 7.11
C ARG A 316 6.39 3.24 6.56
N ALA A 317 6.62 4.33 7.29
CA ALA A 317 6.24 5.69 6.89
C ALA A 317 7.24 6.33 5.91
N HIS A 318 8.53 5.98 6.04
CA HIS A 318 9.61 6.48 5.19
C HIS A 318 10.78 5.50 5.13
N ALA A 319 11.69 5.73 4.18
CA ALA A 319 12.97 5.05 4.05
C ALA A 319 14.10 6.08 3.92
N ILE A 320 15.25 5.82 4.54
CA ILE A 320 16.43 6.70 4.50
C ILE A 320 17.58 5.99 3.76
N GLY A 321 18.32 6.75 2.96
CA GLY A 321 19.50 6.24 2.24
C GLY A 321 20.63 7.26 2.18
N VAL A 322 21.86 6.78 1.99
CA VAL A 322 23.07 7.62 2.00
C VAL A 322 23.97 7.28 0.81
N THR A 323 24.53 8.29 0.15
CA THR A 323 25.58 8.10 -0.86
C THR A 323 26.90 8.74 -0.41
N LEU A 324 28.00 7.99 -0.44
CA LEU A 324 29.36 8.51 -0.22
C LEU A 324 30.23 8.30 -1.47
N CYS A 325 30.43 9.35 -2.26
CA CYS A 325 31.12 9.30 -3.55
C CYS A 325 32.43 10.07 -3.48
N GLY A 326 33.54 9.34 -3.31
CA GLY A 326 34.79 9.91 -2.81
C GLY A 326 34.58 10.39 -1.39
N ASP A 327 34.76 11.68 -1.16
CA ASP A 327 34.45 12.41 0.07
C ASP A 327 33.12 13.18 0.02
N VAL A 328 32.40 13.19 -1.12
CA VAL A 328 31.08 13.84 -1.23
C VAL A 328 30.00 12.96 -0.61
N LEU A 329 29.27 13.51 0.37
CA LEU A 329 28.20 12.87 1.12
C LEU A 329 26.85 13.53 0.80
N GLN A 330 25.81 12.70 0.67
CA GLN A 330 24.42 13.16 0.54
C GLN A 330 23.46 12.15 1.16
N VAL A 331 22.42 12.64 1.85
CA VAL A 331 21.36 11.82 2.46
C VAL A 331 20.07 11.99 1.65
N TYR A 332 19.34 10.88 1.51
CA TYR A 332 18.11 10.70 0.75
C TYR A 332 17.01 10.21 1.69
N LEU A 333 15.78 10.71 1.51
CA LEU A 333 14.61 10.30 2.26
C LEU A 333 13.45 10.11 1.27
N VAL A 334 12.72 9.00 1.39
CA VAL A 334 11.55 8.68 0.57
C VAL A 334 10.37 8.45 1.48
N ASN A 335 9.26 9.12 1.22
CA ASN A 335 7.99 8.93 1.92
C ASN A 335 6.81 9.14 0.96
N ALA A 336 5.58 9.01 1.46
CA ALA A 336 4.38 9.17 0.64
C ALA A 336 4.20 10.58 0.00
N CYS A 337 4.95 11.60 0.44
CA CYS A 337 4.92 12.96 -0.12
C CYS A 337 5.93 13.14 -1.27
N GLY A 338 7.07 12.44 -1.25
CA GLY A 338 8.09 12.58 -2.29
C GLY A 338 9.45 11.96 -1.94
N VAL A 339 10.44 12.26 -2.80
CA VAL A 339 11.86 12.06 -2.53
C VAL A 339 12.48 13.40 -2.13
N PHE A 340 13.13 13.41 -0.97
CA PHE A 340 13.82 14.55 -0.40
C PHE A 340 15.31 14.24 -0.21
N THR A 341 16.16 15.26 -0.30
CA THR A 341 17.61 15.12 -0.15
C THR A 341 18.22 16.27 0.63
N THR A 342 19.34 16.02 1.31
CA THR A 342 20.26 17.09 1.69
C THR A 342 20.90 17.72 0.44
N SER A 343 21.61 18.83 0.62
CA SER A 343 22.71 19.20 -0.27
C SER A 343 23.73 18.06 -0.39
N ALA A 344 24.52 18.06 -1.45
CA ALA A 344 25.74 17.25 -1.51
C ALA A 344 26.89 18.07 -0.91
N ARG A 345 27.55 17.57 0.14
CA ARG A 345 28.65 18.27 0.83
C ARG A 345 29.88 17.37 0.95
N GLU A 346 31.07 17.94 0.83
CA GLU A 346 32.32 17.24 1.14
C GLU A 346 32.40 16.93 2.64
N CYS A 347 32.85 15.73 3.01
CA CYS A 347 32.95 15.27 4.40
C CYS A 347 33.89 16.11 5.30
N GLY A 348 34.71 16.98 4.70
CA GLY A 348 35.62 17.88 5.37
C GLY A 348 36.84 17.22 6.00
N GLN A 349 37.74 18.04 6.55
CA GLN A 349 38.96 17.56 7.19
C GLN A 349 38.62 16.66 8.39
N GLY A 350 39.03 15.40 8.33
CA GLY A 350 38.73 14.42 9.38
C GLY A 350 37.35 13.77 9.27
N ALA A 351 36.69 13.85 8.11
CA ALA A 351 35.42 13.19 7.81
C ALA A 351 34.33 13.46 8.89
N VAL A 352 34.20 14.72 9.28
CA VAL A 352 33.28 15.13 10.37
C VAL A 352 31.83 14.87 9.97
N LEU A 353 31.42 15.23 8.74
CA LEU A 353 30.02 15.02 8.32
C LEU A 353 29.66 13.53 8.20
N LEU A 354 30.58 12.67 7.77
CA LEU A 354 30.34 11.22 7.74
C LEU A 354 30.10 10.66 9.15
N ARG A 355 30.92 11.09 10.13
CA ARG A 355 30.74 10.71 11.53
C ARG A 355 29.43 11.25 12.10
N ARG A 356 29.11 12.53 11.85
CA ARG A 356 27.85 13.18 12.25
C ARG A 356 26.62 12.42 11.74
N VAL A 357 26.54 12.19 10.42
CA VAL A 357 25.42 11.50 9.77
C VAL A 357 25.28 10.06 10.25
N LEU A 358 26.37 9.28 10.33
CA LEU A 358 26.29 7.89 10.79
C LEU A 358 25.94 7.78 12.28
N SER A 359 26.37 8.73 13.13
CA SER A 359 25.91 8.80 14.52
C SER A 359 24.42 9.10 14.60
N HIS A 360 23.93 10.14 13.91
CA HIS A 360 22.51 10.52 13.94
C HIS A 360 21.61 9.36 13.51
N LEU A 361 21.98 8.63 12.46
CA LEU A 361 21.22 7.46 11.97
C LEU A 361 21.27 6.24 12.91
N ILE A 362 22.21 6.22 13.86
CA ILE A 362 22.30 5.22 14.94
C ILE A 362 21.59 5.71 16.21
N GLU A 363 21.53 7.02 16.45
CA GLU A 363 20.81 7.65 17.57
C GLU A 363 19.27 7.57 17.44
N LEU A 364 18.73 7.40 16.21
CA LEU A 364 17.29 7.24 15.95
C LEU A 364 16.73 5.86 16.33
N ASP A 365 15.51 5.83 16.89
CA ASP A 365 14.75 4.59 17.10
C ASP A 365 14.09 4.04 15.82
N ASP A 366 13.61 2.79 15.83
CA ASP A 366 13.05 2.14 14.64
C ASP A 366 11.86 2.90 14.02
N ASN A 367 11.06 3.62 14.81
CA ASN A 367 9.94 4.45 14.33
C ASN A 367 10.44 5.73 13.66
N GLU A 368 11.49 6.34 14.20
CA GLU A 368 12.13 7.53 13.62
C GLU A 368 12.90 7.18 12.35
N LEU A 369 13.39 5.94 12.24
CA LEU A 369 13.88 5.32 11.01
C LEU A 369 12.74 4.87 10.07
N GLY A 370 11.48 5.04 10.48
CA GLY A 370 10.27 4.92 9.67
C GLY A 370 9.47 3.63 9.87
N MET A 371 9.97 2.64 10.63
CA MET A 371 9.30 1.35 10.82
C MET A 371 8.00 1.51 11.63
N LEU A 372 6.88 1.03 11.08
CA LEU A 372 5.59 0.99 11.77
C LEU A 372 5.29 -0.42 12.29
N ALA A 373 5.57 -1.44 11.48
CA ALA A 373 5.66 -2.83 11.91
C ALA A 373 6.85 -3.52 11.21
N SER A 374 7.61 -4.30 11.97
CA SER A 374 8.74 -5.08 11.47
C SER A 374 8.36 -6.55 11.33
N THR A 375 8.94 -7.25 10.35
CA THR A 375 8.93 -8.71 10.33
C THR A 375 10.36 -9.22 10.46
N ASN A 376 10.52 -10.31 11.20
CA ASN A 376 11.82 -10.97 11.39
C ASN A 376 12.12 -11.99 10.28
N GLU A 377 11.15 -12.25 9.40
CA GLU A 377 11.23 -13.29 8.39
C GLU A 377 11.72 -12.77 7.02
N VAL A 378 12.09 -13.72 6.17
CA VAL A 378 12.63 -13.49 4.83
C VAL A 378 11.53 -13.13 3.83
N ASP A 379 10.31 -13.60 4.09
CA ASP A 379 9.12 -13.32 3.29
C ASP A 379 8.12 -12.53 4.13
N ASP A 380 7.79 -11.33 3.65
CA ASP A 380 6.93 -10.38 4.35
C ASP A 380 5.47 -10.42 3.86
N GLY A 381 5.09 -11.45 3.09
CA GLY A 381 3.71 -11.87 2.87
C GLY A 381 3.19 -12.83 3.95
N PHE A 382 4.07 -13.68 4.51
CA PHE A 382 3.70 -14.74 5.47
C PHE A 382 4.24 -14.55 6.88
N GLY A 383 5.30 -13.76 7.06
CA GLY A 383 6.01 -13.68 8.33
C GLY A 383 5.28 -12.90 9.41
N SER A 384 5.48 -13.29 10.67
CA SER A 384 4.90 -12.60 11.82
C SER A 384 5.38 -11.14 11.90
N PHE A 385 4.45 -10.21 12.13
CA PHE A 385 4.73 -8.78 12.27
C PHE A 385 4.76 -8.39 13.76
N VAL A 386 5.89 -7.81 14.20
CA VAL A 386 5.98 -7.08 15.46
C VAL A 386 5.49 -5.66 15.22
N VAL A 387 4.34 -5.33 15.81
CA VAL A 387 3.72 -4.01 15.78
C VAL A 387 4.40 -3.11 16.82
N SER A 388 4.67 -1.85 16.48
CA SER A 388 5.22 -0.88 17.43
C SER A 388 4.17 -0.37 18.43
N ASP A 389 4.57 -0.07 19.68
CA ASP A 389 3.74 0.67 20.64
C ASP A 389 3.29 2.04 20.10
N LYS A 390 4.02 2.61 19.14
CA LYS A 390 3.70 3.88 18.45
C LYS A 390 2.95 3.68 17.12
N PHE A 391 2.50 2.46 16.79
CA PHE A 391 1.92 2.12 15.49
C PHE A 391 0.60 2.84 15.19
N LEU A 392 -0.28 2.95 16.19
CA LEU A 392 -1.55 3.67 16.05
C LEU A 392 -1.32 5.16 16.35
N PRO A 393 -1.63 6.06 15.40
CA PRO A 393 -1.67 7.51 15.67
C PRO A 393 -2.77 7.88 16.69
N PRO A 394 -2.94 9.17 17.02
CA PRO A 394 -4.11 9.64 17.75
C PRO A 394 -5.45 9.21 17.09
N ARG A 395 -6.46 8.92 17.91
CA ARG A 395 -7.79 8.52 17.42
C ARG A 395 -8.49 9.70 16.75
N ALA A 396 -8.99 9.50 15.52
CA ALA A 396 -9.72 10.53 14.79
C ALA A 396 -11.20 10.52 15.17
N HIS A 397 -11.73 11.69 15.55
CA HIS A 397 -13.14 11.89 15.92
C HIS A 397 -13.99 12.36 14.74
N ASP A 398 -13.84 11.69 13.59
CA ASP A 398 -14.58 12.02 12.36
C ASP A 398 -16.09 11.77 12.54
N PHE A 399 -16.46 10.68 13.22
CA PHE A 399 -17.83 10.23 13.51
C PHE A 399 -17.89 9.47 14.85
N GLU A 400 -19.08 9.07 15.31
CA GLU A 400 -19.26 8.23 16.50
C GLU A 400 -18.77 6.79 16.25
N SER A 401 -17.54 6.51 16.67
CA SER A 401 -16.82 5.27 16.37
C SER A 401 -17.08 4.19 17.42
N GLU A 402 -17.56 3.03 16.97
CA GLU A 402 -17.90 1.85 17.79
C GLU A 402 -16.68 1.08 18.31
N LEU A 403 -15.49 1.37 17.78
CA LEU A 403 -14.25 0.74 18.20
C LEU A 403 -13.98 1.04 19.70
N GLY A 404 -13.61 0.03 20.48
CA GLY A 404 -13.08 0.26 21.81
C GLY A 404 -11.70 0.95 21.76
N ASP A 405 -11.18 1.34 22.92
CA ASP A 405 -9.76 1.70 23.02
C ASP A 405 -8.94 0.42 22.91
N ILE A 406 -8.15 0.28 21.83
CA ILE A 406 -7.33 -0.91 21.59
C ILE A 406 -6.20 -0.97 22.63
N SER A 407 -6.03 -2.12 23.28
CA SER A 407 -4.99 -2.39 24.27
C SER A 407 -3.90 -3.34 23.79
N ASP A 408 -4.15 -4.06 22.69
CA ASP A 408 -3.30 -5.11 22.11
C ASP A 408 -3.71 -5.27 20.63
N LEU A 409 -2.75 -5.34 19.71
CA LEU A 409 -2.98 -5.39 18.27
C LEU A 409 -1.98 -6.32 17.57
N GLU A 410 -2.50 -7.37 16.96
CA GLU A 410 -1.75 -8.42 16.27
C GLU A 410 -2.13 -8.42 14.78
N ILE A 411 -1.14 -8.34 13.89
CA ILE A 411 -1.34 -8.49 12.44
C ILE A 411 -1.23 -9.98 12.10
N GLN A 412 -2.31 -10.57 11.58
CA GLN A 412 -2.42 -12.00 11.28
C GLN A 412 -2.06 -12.35 9.84
N GLU A 413 -2.49 -11.52 8.88
CA GLU A 413 -2.40 -11.81 7.44
C GLU A 413 -2.27 -10.49 6.67
N LEU A 414 -1.38 -10.45 5.66
CA LEU A 414 -1.37 -9.40 4.65
C LEU A 414 -2.43 -9.71 3.59
N LEU A 415 -3.51 -8.93 3.53
CA LEU A 415 -4.56 -9.10 2.52
C LEU A 415 -4.07 -8.56 1.17
N PHE A 416 -3.58 -7.32 1.13
CA PHE A 416 -2.86 -6.81 -0.04
C PHE A 416 -1.91 -5.66 0.33
N ARG A 417 -0.95 -5.39 -0.55
CA ARG A 417 -0.02 -4.26 -0.43
C ARG A 417 0.05 -3.49 -1.74
N ARG A 418 -0.26 -2.19 -1.72
CA ARG A 418 -0.03 -1.30 -2.86
C ARG A 418 1.48 -1.04 -2.99
N ARG A 419 2.05 -1.29 -4.18
CA ARG A 419 3.52 -1.23 -4.41
C ARG A 419 4.06 0.17 -4.76
N SER A 420 3.26 1.23 -4.62
CA SER A 420 3.73 2.59 -4.90
C SER A 420 4.54 3.15 -3.74
N CYS A 421 5.74 3.66 -4.05
CA CYS A 421 6.57 4.41 -3.11
C CYS A 421 6.07 5.85 -2.88
N LEU A 422 5.38 6.46 -3.86
CA LEU A 422 4.79 7.79 -3.73
C LEU A 422 3.26 7.74 -3.68
N GLY A 423 2.69 8.52 -2.75
CA GLY A 423 1.27 8.80 -2.61
C GLY A 423 0.41 7.62 -2.14
N ARG A 424 -0.47 7.88 -1.15
CA ARG A 424 -1.71 7.10 -0.87
C ARG A 424 -1.54 5.57 -0.93
N ALA A 425 -0.46 5.05 -0.35
CA ALA A 425 -0.08 3.65 -0.44
C ALA A 425 -0.92 2.76 0.50
N THR A 426 -2.20 2.57 0.16
CA THR A 426 -3.11 1.73 0.95
C THR A 426 -2.63 0.28 0.98
N SER A 427 -2.47 -0.27 2.18
CA SER A 427 -2.21 -1.70 2.40
C SER A 427 -3.21 -2.23 3.39
N ALA A 428 -3.76 -3.43 3.17
CA ALA A 428 -4.77 -4.03 4.03
C ALA A 428 -4.27 -5.31 4.71
N PHE A 429 -4.72 -5.50 5.94
CA PHE A 429 -4.32 -6.58 6.83
C PHE A 429 -5.55 -7.18 7.53
N ARG A 430 -5.51 -8.48 7.82
CA ARG A 430 -6.34 -9.09 8.86
C ARG A 430 -5.65 -8.88 10.19
N VAL A 431 -6.38 -8.35 11.17
CA VAL A 431 -5.82 -8.07 12.50
C VAL A 431 -6.74 -8.56 13.61
N THR A 432 -6.14 -9.01 14.71
CA THR A 432 -6.83 -9.22 15.98
C THR A 432 -6.51 -8.09 16.93
N ALA A 433 -7.54 -7.40 17.43
CA ALA A 433 -7.40 -6.35 18.43
C ALA A 433 -8.13 -6.75 19.73
N ARG A 434 -7.51 -6.50 20.88
CA ARG A 434 -8.21 -6.54 22.18
C ARG A 434 -8.56 -5.13 22.61
N HIS A 435 -9.72 -5.00 23.23
CA HIS A 435 -10.22 -3.73 23.75
C HIS A 435 -9.93 -3.62 25.25
N ALA A 436 -9.48 -2.45 25.69
CA ALA A 436 -9.30 -2.15 27.10
C ALA A 436 -10.63 -2.32 27.88
N PRO A 437 -10.59 -2.80 29.13
CA PRO A 437 -11.79 -2.88 29.97
C PRO A 437 -12.45 -1.51 30.15
N VAL A 438 -13.76 -1.43 29.88
CA VAL A 438 -14.59 -0.22 30.06
C VAL A 438 -14.56 0.27 31.52
N ASP A 439 -14.37 -0.65 32.48
CA ASP A 439 -14.04 -0.34 33.87
C ASP A 439 -12.67 -0.93 34.22
N ARG A 440 -11.67 -0.05 34.43
CA ARG A 440 -10.30 -0.42 34.81
C ARG A 440 -10.18 -1.03 36.21
N THR A 441 -11.24 -1.01 37.02
CA THR A 441 -11.27 -1.60 38.37
C THR A 441 -11.89 -2.99 38.42
N SER A 442 -12.58 -3.40 37.36
CA SER A 442 -13.27 -4.70 37.32
C SER A 442 -12.33 -5.82 36.89
N ILE A 443 -12.00 -6.73 37.83
CA ILE A 443 -11.21 -7.94 37.59
C ILE A 443 -12.05 -8.97 36.81
N THR A 444 -12.24 -8.70 35.53
CA THR A 444 -12.97 -9.56 34.58
C THR A 444 -11.97 -10.38 33.75
N LEU A 445 -12.43 -11.50 33.18
CA LEU A 445 -11.67 -12.28 32.21
C LEU A 445 -11.16 -11.40 31.05
N PRO A 446 -10.01 -11.74 30.41
CA PRO A 446 -9.49 -11.01 29.28
C PRO A 446 -10.55 -10.81 28.19
N THR A 447 -10.65 -9.58 27.69
CA THR A 447 -11.55 -9.25 26.57
C THR A 447 -11.20 -10.14 25.37
N PRO A 448 -12.22 -10.76 24.72
CA PRO A 448 -11.97 -11.59 23.55
C PRO A 448 -11.36 -10.74 22.44
N ALA A 449 -10.33 -11.25 21.79
CA ALA A 449 -9.76 -10.60 20.62
C ALA A 449 -10.82 -10.54 19.52
N THR A 450 -11.04 -9.35 18.97
CA THR A 450 -11.99 -9.12 17.87
C THR A 450 -11.19 -8.99 16.57
N GLU A 451 -11.63 -9.71 15.54
CA GLU A 451 -10.99 -9.74 14.23
C GLU A 451 -11.56 -8.63 13.33
N TYR A 452 -10.68 -7.82 12.75
CA TYR A 452 -10.99 -6.71 11.85
C TYR A 452 -10.18 -6.80 10.55
N ALA A 453 -10.68 -6.22 9.45
CA ALA A 453 -9.80 -5.72 8.41
C ALA A 453 -9.26 -4.34 8.82
N MET A 454 -7.97 -4.12 8.63
CA MET A 454 -7.28 -2.85 8.88
C MET A 454 -6.60 -2.36 7.61
N THR A 455 -6.87 -1.13 7.19
CA THR A 455 -6.14 -0.47 6.08
C THR A 455 -5.24 0.63 6.62
N VAL A 456 -3.99 0.66 6.15
CA VAL A 456 -2.99 1.71 6.44
C VAL A 456 -2.73 2.50 5.17
N ALA A 457 -2.87 3.83 5.21
CA ALA A 457 -2.74 4.72 4.05
C ALA A 457 -2.12 6.09 4.42
N TRP A 458 -1.78 6.88 3.39
CA TRP A 458 -1.24 8.25 3.54
C TRP A 458 -2.15 9.29 2.89
N VAL A 459 -3.06 9.84 3.70
CA VAL A 459 -4.13 10.76 3.30
C VAL A 459 -3.56 12.14 3.03
N GLU A 460 -4.09 12.85 2.03
CA GLU A 460 -3.66 14.20 1.67
C GLU A 460 -4.55 15.24 2.35
N GLN A 461 -3.96 16.27 2.96
CA GLN A 461 -4.73 17.31 3.66
C GLN A 461 -5.79 17.96 2.76
N SER A 462 -5.46 18.18 1.48
CA SER A 462 -6.32 18.76 0.44
C SER A 462 -7.62 18.02 0.17
N ARG A 463 -7.73 16.75 0.56
CA ARG A 463 -8.91 15.88 0.30
C ARG A 463 -9.58 15.36 1.58
N LEU A 464 -9.10 15.79 2.75
CA LEU A 464 -9.60 15.28 4.03
C LEU A 464 -11.09 15.60 4.23
N ASP A 465 -11.51 16.83 3.96
CA ASP A 465 -12.88 17.29 4.24
C ASP A 465 -13.93 16.49 3.45
N ASP A 466 -13.67 16.19 2.18
CA ASP A 466 -14.59 15.40 1.34
C ASP A 466 -14.62 13.92 1.78
N ALA A 467 -13.49 13.36 2.22
CA ALA A 467 -13.42 12.01 2.77
C ALA A 467 -14.14 11.88 4.13
N ILE A 468 -14.01 12.89 5.01
CA ILE A 468 -14.77 12.99 6.26
C ILE A 468 -16.27 13.17 5.97
N ALA A 469 -16.64 14.00 5.00
CA ALA A 469 -18.03 14.19 4.60
C ALA A 469 -18.66 12.89 4.06
N LEU A 470 -17.96 12.16 3.19
CA LEU A 470 -18.40 10.85 2.71
C LEU A 470 -18.60 9.86 3.87
N ARG A 471 -17.62 9.74 4.78
CA ARG A 471 -17.71 8.87 5.96
C ARG A 471 -18.89 9.23 6.85
N ARG A 472 -19.15 10.53 7.09
CA ARG A 472 -20.33 10.98 7.84
C ARG A 472 -21.64 10.65 7.14
N ASN A 473 -21.72 10.86 5.83
CA ASN A 473 -22.90 10.49 5.04
C ASN A 473 -23.15 8.97 5.11
N MET A 474 -22.11 8.16 4.98
CA MET A 474 -22.19 6.71 5.14
C MET A 474 -22.65 6.33 6.56
N HIS A 475 -22.04 6.85 7.62
CA HIS A 475 -22.45 6.52 8.99
C HIS A 475 -23.84 7.06 9.40
N ALA A 476 -24.43 7.98 8.63
CA ALA A 476 -25.77 8.54 8.88
C ALA A 476 -26.89 8.04 7.95
N ALA A 477 -26.54 7.42 6.82
CA ALA A 477 -27.51 6.87 5.87
C ALA A 477 -28.11 5.53 6.36
N SER A 478 -29.17 5.04 5.70
CA SER A 478 -29.76 3.76 6.10
C SER A 478 -28.87 2.59 5.69
N ARG A 479 -29.01 1.44 6.37
CA ARG A 479 -28.29 0.19 6.08
C ARG A 479 -28.29 -0.16 4.59
N ILE A 480 -29.43 0.05 3.93
CA ILE A 480 -29.69 -0.25 2.50
C ILE A 480 -28.95 0.74 1.58
N ASP A 481 -28.86 2.01 1.97
CA ASP A 481 -28.16 3.05 1.20
C ASP A 481 -26.63 2.95 1.32
N THR A 482 -26.14 2.32 2.39
CA THR A 482 -24.71 2.05 2.64
C THR A 482 -24.26 0.64 2.29
N GLU A 483 -25.20 -0.23 1.93
CA GLU A 483 -24.99 -1.67 1.86
C GLU A 483 -23.76 -1.99 0.97
N GLY A 484 -22.78 -2.72 1.52
CA GLY A 484 -21.50 -3.09 0.89
C GLY A 484 -20.55 -1.97 0.46
N LEU A 485 -20.77 -0.75 0.99
CA LEU A 485 -19.68 0.17 1.24
C LEU A 485 -19.04 -0.23 2.57
N SER A 486 -17.71 -0.31 2.62
CA SER A 486 -16.99 -0.64 3.85
C SER A 486 -17.12 0.48 4.88
N LEU A 487 -17.88 0.21 5.94
CA LEU A 487 -18.08 1.11 7.07
C LEU A 487 -16.93 0.94 8.08
N SER A 488 -16.34 2.06 8.48
CA SER A 488 -15.22 2.10 9.41
C SER A 488 -15.71 1.88 10.85
N ALA A 489 -15.17 0.89 11.55
CA ALA A 489 -15.37 0.74 12.99
C ALA A 489 -14.68 1.89 13.76
N GLY A 490 -13.50 2.32 13.30
CA GLY A 490 -12.77 3.46 13.85
C GLY A 490 -11.54 3.84 13.03
N ILE A 491 -11.02 5.04 13.27
CA ILE A 491 -9.91 5.65 12.54
C ILE A 491 -8.89 6.21 13.54
N TYR A 492 -7.61 6.03 13.24
CA TYR A 492 -6.49 6.72 13.88
C TYR A 492 -5.74 7.50 12.80
N ARG A 493 -5.38 8.77 13.06
CA ARG A 493 -4.75 9.68 12.09
C ARG A 493 -3.70 10.56 12.75
N ASP A 494 -2.54 10.67 12.11
CA ASP A 494 -1.41 11.49 12.55
C ASP A 494 -1.54 12.97 12.10
N ASP A 495 -0.59 13.80 12.49
CA ASP A 495 -0.42 15.16 11.95
C ASP A 495 -0.17 15.13 10.42
N PHE A 496 -0.65 16.16 9.72
CA PHE A 496 -0.32 16.36 8.30
C PHE A 496 1.05 17.00 8.15
N ARG A 497 2.02 16.26 7.60
CA ARG A 497 3.41 16.69 7.41
C ARG A 497 3.94 16.29 6.04
N THR A 498 5.03 16.93 5.61
CA THR A 498 5.75 16.65 4.38
C THR A 498 7.03 15.84 4.65
N LEU A 499 7.67 16.11 5.79
CA LEU A 499 8.87 15.47 6.31
C LEU A 499 8.60 14.80 7.68
N PRO A 500 9.35 13.75 8.06
CA PRO A 500 9.17 13.10 9.38
C PRO A 500 9.52 13.98 10.58
N THR A 501 8.79 13.79 11.67
CA THR A 501 8.81 14.62 12.89
C THR A 501 10.18 14.79 13.55
N PHE A 502 11.12 13.83 13.40
CA PHE A 502 12.47 13.94 13.97
C PHE A 502 13.32 15.06 13.34
N LEU A 503 12.95 15.55 12.14
CA LEU A 503 13.60 16.69 11.48
C LEU A 503 13.15 18.05 12.06
N GLY A 504 12.19 18.07 12.98
CA GLY A 504 11.69 19.27 13.65
C GLY A 504 10.56 19.95 12.90
N ASP A 505 10.84 21.12 12.32
CA ASP A 505 9.87 21.91 11.55
C ASP A 505 9.64 21.29 10.16
N ASP A 506 8.37 21.21 9.74
CA ASP A 506 8.01 20.72 8.41
C ASP A 506 8.27 21.78 7.32
N GLU A 507 8.93 21.40 6.23
CA GLU A 507 9.12 22.28 5.08
C GLU A 507 7.97 22.14 4.07
N SER A 508 7.39 23.27 3.68
CA SER A 508 6.45 23.34 2.56
C SER A 508 7.21 23.33 1.22
N PHE A 509 6.72 22.55 0.26
CA PHE A 509 7.30 22.45 -1.09
C PHE A 509 6.24 22.68 -2.17
N ASP A 510 6.64 23.35 -3.26
CA ASP A 510 5.75 23.58 -4.41
C ASP A 510 5.20 22.25 -4.99
N ASP A 511 3.92 22.28 -5.34
CA ASP A 511 3.11 21.15 -5.83
C ASP A 511 3.05 19.92 -4.90
N ILE A 512 3.37 20.04 -3.60
CA ILE A 512 3.15 19.00 -2.58
C ILE A 512 2.14 19.47 -1.53
N GLY A 513 1.03 18.73 -1.39
CA GLY A 513 0.19 18.79 -0.20
C GLY A 513 0.71 17.84 0.89
N PRO A 514 0.78 18.25 2.17
CA PRO A 514 1.25 17.40 3.27
C PRO A 514 0.29 16.22 3.49
N ARG A 515 0.81 15.16 4.12
CA ARG A 515 0.09 13.90 4.36
C ARG A 515 0.14 13.48 5.81
N ALA A 516 -0.91 12.79 6.24
CA ALA A 516 -0.98 12.09 7.53
C ALA A 516 -0.96 10.58 7.29
N LEU A 517 -0.32 9.84 8.18
CA LEU A 517 -0.58 8.40 8.33
C LEU A 517 -2.01 8.22 8.84
N GLU A 518 -2.79 7.36 8.18
CA GLU A 518 -4.12 6.97 8.63
C GLU A 518 -4.24 5.44 8.71
N VAL A 519 -4.75 4.96 9.85
CA VAL A 519 -5.06 3.56 10.11
C VAL A 519 -6.56 3.44 10.34
N VAL A 520 -7.26 2.71 9.47
CA VAL A 520 -8.72 2.53 9.51
C VAL A 520 -9.04 1.07 9.80
N PHE A 521 -9.82 0.83 10.83
CA PHE A 521 -10.43 -0.46 11.14
C PHE A 521 -11.82 -0.50 10.51
N HIS A 522 -12.14 -1.58 9.79
CA HIS A 522 -13.42 -1.77 9.10
C HIS A 522 -14.32 -2.74 9.88
N ARG A 523 -15.64 -2.57 9.80
CA ARG A 523 -16.61 -3.42 10.55
C ARG A 523 -16.59 -4.89 10.13
N GLN A 524 -16.19 -5.19 8.89
CA GLN A 524 -16.08 -6.55 8.34
C GLN A 524 -14.61 -6.93 8.15
N CYS A 525 -14.34 -8.23 8.02
CA CYS A 525 -13.08 -8.74 7.50
C CYS A 525 -13.21 -9.11 6.02
N TYR A 526 -12.14 -8.89 5.27
CA TYR A 526 -12.10 -9.09 3.83
C TYR A 526 -11.11 -10.19 3.41
N ARG A 527 -11.18 -10.55 2.12
CA ARG A 527 -10.29 -11.40 1.34
C ARG A 527 -10.06 -10.72 -0.02
N PRO A 528 -8.90 -10.88 -0.68
CA PRO A 528 -8.68 -10.28 -1.99
C PRO A 528 -9.50 -10.99 -3.07
N LEU A 529 -9.80 -10.30 -4.18
CA LEU A 529 -10.67 -10.82 -5.25
C LEU A 529 -10.14 -12.11 -5.92
N ASN A 530 -8.85 -12.42 -5.78
CA ASN A 530 -8.23 -13.65 -6.29
C ASN A 530 -8.62 -14.93 -5.51
N THR A 531 -9.25 -14.83 -4.33
CA THR A 531 -9.75 -16.01 -3.62
C THR A 531 -10.99 -16.61 -4.26
N ALA A 532 -11.62 -15.92 -5.22
CA ALA A 532 -12.57 -16.54 -6.14
C ALA A 532 -11.84 -17.60 -7.00
N THR A 533 -12.31 -18.84 -6.96
CA THR A 533 -11.74 -19.98 -7.68
C THR A 533 -12.46 -20.25 -9.00
N THR A 534 -13.75 -19.93 -9.09
CA THR A 534 -14.60 -20.12 -10.28
C THR A 534 -15.11 -18.79 -10.85
N THR A 535 -15.46 -18.80 -12.14
CA THR A 535 -16.10 -17.64 -12.79
C THR A 535 -17.42 -17.26 -12.13
N ARG A 536 -18.15 -18.23 -11.54
CA ARG A 536 -19.37 -17.97 -10.76
C ARG A 536 -19.06 -17.14 -9.50
N GLU A 537 -18.07 -17.54 -8.70
CA GLU A 537 -17.64 -16.78 -7.53
C GLU A 537 -17.16 -15.37 -7.92
N LEU A 538 -16.39 -15.25 -9.01
CA LEU A 538 -15.95 -13.95 -9.52
C LEU A 538 -17.13 -13.08 -10.01
N ALA A 539 -18.14 -13.67 -10.65
CA ALA A 539 -19.36 -12.96 -11.05
C ALA A 539 -20.21 -12.54 -9.83
N GLN A 540 -20.28 -13.34 -8.78
CA GLN A 540 -20.93 -12.99 -7.51
C GLN A 540 -20.19 -11.86 -6.79
N ALA A 541 -18.85 -11.88 -6.77
CA ALA A 541 -18.04 -10.80 -6.23
C ALA A 541 -18.19 -9.51 -7.06
N VAL A 542 -18.15 -9.57 -8.39
CA VAL A 542 -18.37 -8.41 -9.27
C VAL A 542 -19.79 -7.87 -9.12
N LEU A 543 -20.81 -8.73 -8.97
CA LEU A 543 -22.17 -8.29 -8.63
C LEU A 543 -22.16 -7.51 -7.32
N GLY A 544 -21.50 -8.02 -6.28
CA GLY A 544 -21.30 -7.30 -5.02
C GLY A 544 -20.58 -5.95 -5.18
N VAL A 545 -19.54 -5.87 -6.01
CA VAL A 545 -18.84 -4.59 -6.27
C VAL A 545 -19.71 -3.58 -7.03
N VAL A 546 -20.78 -4.01 -7.72
CA VAL A 546 -21.70 -3.10 -8.44
C VAL A 546 -23.00 -2.79 -7.66
N LYS A 547 -23.61 -3.77 -6.98
CA LYS A 547 -25.08 -3.91 -6.97
C LYS A 547 -25.90 -3.02 -6.02
N GLY A 548 -25.52 -2.85 -4.77
CA GLY A 548 -26.41 -2.38 -3.69
C GLY A 548 -26.83 -3.51 -2.75
N GLU A 549 -27.69 -4.42 -3.24
CA GLU A 549 -28.62 -5.18 -2.38
C GLU A 549 -28.39 -6.70 -2.40
N HIS A 550 -28.21 -7.33 -1.23
CA HIS A 550 -28.46 -8.77 -1.07
C HIS A 550 -29.98 -9.03 -1.08
N ARG A 551 -30.45 -10.02 -1.85
CA ARG A 551 -31.87 -10.40 -1.87
C ARG A 551 -32.15 -11.47 -0.82
N ASP A 552 -32.92 -11.12 0.20
CA ASP A 552 -33.59 -12.09 1.06
C ASP A 552 -34.62 -12.91 0.25
N GLN A 553 -34.19 -14.05 -0.29
CA GLN A 553 -35.05 -15.02 -0.95
C GLN A 553 -34.77 -16.45 -0.49
N LEU A 554 -35.23 -16.79 0.72
CA LEU A 554 -35.61 -18.17 1.08
C LEU A 554 -36.65 -18.19 2.21
N GLY A 555 -37.89 -17.83 1.88
CA GLY A 555 -39.05 -18.03 2.75
C GLY A 555 -39.48 -19.50 2.75
N GLY A 556 -38.99 -20.27 3.73
CA GLY A 556 -39.19 -21.73 3.83
C GLY A 556 -38.13 -22.51 3.04
N VAL A 557 -37.65 -23.67 3.50
CA VAL A 557 -38.24 -24.62 4.47
C VAL A 557 -37.36 -24.80 5.70
N ALA A 558 -37.97 -25.00 6.87
CA ALA A 558 -37.24 -25.14 8.13
C ALA A 558 -36.65 -26.54 8.36
N PHE A 559 -35.37 -26.58 8.77
CA PHE A 559 -34.84 -27.56 9.73
C PHE A 559 -34.01 -26.81 10.77
N ALA A 560 -34.15 -27.18 12.05
CA ALA A 560 -33.76 -26.30 13.15
C ALA A 560 -32.54 -26.80 13.94
N LEU A 561 -31.62 -25.88 14.25
CA LEU A 561 -30.69 -25.95 15.39
C LEU A 561 -30.36 -24.50 15.84
N PRO A 562 -30.51 -24.13 17.12
CA PRO A 562 -30.41 -22.74 17.55
C PRO A 562 -28.98 -22.32 17.91
N SER A 563 -28.23 -21.78 16.94
CA SER A 563 -26.94 -21.14 17.23
C SER A 563 -27.13 -19.69 17.71
N ARG A 564 -26.48 -19.29 18.80
CA ARG A 564 -26.68 -17.98 19.47
C ARG A 564 -25.77 -16.87 18.92
N HIS A 565 -25.66 -16.73 17.61
CA HIS A 565 -25.00 -15.58 16.98
C HIS A 565 -26.01 -14.90 16.03
N ALA A 566 -26.15 -13.58 16.15
CA ALA A 566 -27.01 -12.81 15.26
C ALA A 566 -26.38 -12.74 13.86
N PRO A 567 -27.16 -12.87 12.77
CA PRO A 567 -26.60 -12.83 11.43
C PRO A 567 -26.26 -11.39 11.01
N SER A 568 -24.99 -11.16 10.66
CA SER A 568 -24.52 -9.98 9.95
C SER A 568 -24.97 -10.04 8.47
N HIS A 569 -25.35 -8.91 7.88
CA HIS A 569 -25.99 -8.85 6.55
C HIS A 569 -25.84 -7.43 5.96
N ASP A 570 -24.71 -7.11 5.31
CA ASP A 570 -24.38 -5.72 4.90
C ASP A 570 -23.53 -5.66 3.61
N ILE A 571 -24.09 -5.91 2.40
CA ILE A 571 -23.30 -6.07 1.15
C ILE A 571 -24.07 -5.71 -0.16
N ALA A 572 -23.83 -4.56 -0.82
CA ALA A 572 -22.95 -4.44 -2.02
C ALA A 572 -22.69 -2.98 -2.58
N GLY A 573 -21.44 -2.56 -2.83
CA GLY A 573 -21.06 -1.96 -4.14
C GLY A 573 -21.28 -0.48 -4.55
N HIS A 574 -20.75 -0.17 -5.75
CA HIS A 574 -20.55 1.15 -6.39
C HIS A 574 -21.83 1.98 -6.60
N ARG A 575 -22.97 1.35 -6.92
CA ARG A 575 -24.26 2.03 -7.11
C ARG A 575 -24.65 2.86 -5.88
N ASN A 576 -24.40 2.33 -4.68
CA ASN A 576 -24.72 2.97 -3.42
C ASN A 576 -23.82 4.20 -3.18
N LEU A 577 -22.51 4.12 -3.49
CA LEU A 577 -21.61 5.28 -3.45
C LEU A 577 -22.09 6.42 -4.38
N TYR A 578 -22.54 6.08 -5.59
CA TYR A 578 -23.08 7.06 -6.54
C TYR A 578 -24.41 7.67 -6.07
N ARG A 579 -25.27 6.89 -5.40
CA ARG A 579 -26.51 7.37 -4.76
C ARG A 579 -26.25 8.29 -3.56
N LEU A 580 -25.19 8.05 -2.80
CA LEU A 580 -24.71 8.95 -1.74
C LEU A 580 -24.05 10.24 -2.29
N GLY A 581 -23.93 10.37 -3.61
CA GLY A 581 -23.43 11.55 -4.29
C GLY A 581 -21.96 11.50 -4.72
N TYR A 582 -21.28 10.34 -4.73
CA TYR A 582 -19.83 10.25 -4.92
C TYR A 582 -19.39 9.30 -6.06
N ILE A 583 -18.20 9.56 -6.62
CA ILE A 583 -17.51 8.70 -7.60
C ILE A 583 -16.20 8.20 -6.97
N HIS A 584 -15.80 6.94 -7.17
CA HIS A 584 -14.74 6.25 -6.42
C HIS A 584 -13.32 6.63 -6.86
N ARG A 585 -13.03 6.57 -8.17
CA ARG A 585 -11.77 6.98 -8.82
C ARG A 585 -10.50 6.18 -8.48
N ASP A 586 -10.57 5.20 -7.58
CA ASP A 586 -9.47 4.24 -7.34
C ASP A 586 -9.92 2.77 -7.32
N ILE A 587 -10.93 2.40 -8.13
CA ILE A 587 -11.28 0.99 -8.29
C ILE A 587 -10.07 0.25 -8.91
N SER A 588 -9.56 -0.72 -8.17
CA SER A 588 -8.33 -1.45 -8.46
C SER A 588 -8.33 -2.78 -7.72
N TYR A 589 -7.38 -3.67 -8.02
CA TYR A 589 -7.31 -5.02 -7.44
C TYR A 589 -7.23 -5.04 -5.90
N GLY A 590 -6.62 -4.03 -5.28
CA GLY A 590 -6.60 -3.89 -3.82
C GLY A 590 -7.94 -3.38 -3.26
N ASN A 591 -8.67 -2.58 -4.03
CA ASN A 591 -9.81 -1.80 -3.55
C ASN A 591 -11.17 -2.45 -3.84
N ALA A 592 -11.19 -3.52 -4.65
CA ALA A 592 -12.31 -4.43 -4.81
C ALA A 592 -12.00 -5.76 -4.09
N VAL A 593 -12.78 -6.08 -3.05
CA VAL A 593 -12.52 -7.19 -2.13
C VAL A 593 -13.75 -8.08 -1.98
N ILE A 594 -13.57 -9.29 -1.43
CA ILE A 594 -14.65 -10.21 -1.03
C ILE A 594 -14.73 -10.20 0.50
N ASP A 595 -15.92 -10.26 1.09
CA ASP A 595 -16.10 -10.33 2.55
C ASP A 595 -16.10 -11.77 3.12
N ARG A 596 -16.59 -11.93 4.35
CA ARG A 596 -16.73 -13.25 5.00
C ARG A 596 -17.84 -14.10 4.36
N ASP A 597 -18.90 -13.48 3.85
CA ASP A 597 -20.11 -14.13 3.34
C ASP A 597 -20.00 -14.49 1.84
N GLY A 598 -18.94 -14.01 1.17
CA GLY A 598 -18.58 -14.35 -0.21
C GLY A 598 -19.05 -13.35 -1.25
N VAL A 599 -19.49 -12.16 -0.82
CA VAL A 599 -19.97 -11.09 -1.72
C VAL A 599 -18.91 -10.00 -1.81
N GLY A 600 -18.88 -9.29 -2.94
CA GLY A 600 -17.91 -8.23 -3.19
C GLY A 600 -18.26 -6.90 -2.53
N ALA A 601 -17.24 -6.16 -2.10
CA ALA A 601 -17.34 -4.83 -1.52
C ALA A 601 -16.24 -3.90 -2.07
N LEU A 602 -16.45 -2.58 -1.91
CA LEU A 602 -15.43 -1.56 -2.19
C LEU A 602 -14.82 -1.02 -0.89
N ILE A 603 -13.53 -0.68 -0.94
CA ILE A 603 -12.77 0.00 0.13
C ILE A 603 -11.91 1.14 -0.45
N ASP A 604 -11.28 1.93 0.43
CA ASP A 604 -10.30 2.98 0.07
C ASP A 604 -10.88 4.19 -0.70
N TYR A 605 -11.77 4.93 -0.05
CA TYR A 605 -12.42 6.12 -0.61
C TYR A 605 -11.56 7.39 -0.65
N HIS A 606 -10.23 7.32 -0.45
CA HIS A 606 -9.37 8.53 -0.35
C HIS A 606 -9.19 9.30 -1.67
N LEU A 607 -9.68 8.77 -2.79
CA LEU A 607 -9.79 9.49 -4.07
C LEU A 607 -11.21 9.96 -4.39
N ALA A 608 -12.21 9.54 -3.62
CA ALA A 608 -13.61 9.80 -3.93
C ALA A 608 -13.96 11.29 -3.86
N VAL A 609 -14.89 11.73 -4.71
CA VAL A 609 -15.33 13.14 -4.78
C VAL A 609 -16.84 13.25 -5.01
N PRO A 610 -17.51 14.32 -4.51
CA PRO A 610 -18.93 14.56 -4.78
C PRO A 610 -19.20 14.86 -6.26
N HIS A 611 -20.14 14.15 -6.90
CA HIS A 611 -20.48 14.32 -8.34
C HIS A 611 -21.45 15.46 -8.64
N ASP A 612 -22.16 15.96 -7.62
CA ASP A 612 -23.20 16.99 -7.74
C ASP A 612 -22.67 18.42 -7.54
N ARG A 613 -21.46 18.56 -7.02
CA ARG A 613 -20.93 19.81 -6.47
C ARG A 613 -20.23 20.64 -7.56
N LEU A 614 -20.77 21.83 -7.83
CA LEU A 614 -20.20 22.84 -8.75
C LEU A 614 -18.80 23.39 -8.36
N CYS A 615 -18.09 22.78 -7.40
CA CYS A 615 -16.84 23.27 -6.83
C CYS A 615 -15.61 22.70 -7.53
N THR A 616 -14.99 23.52 -8.38
CA THR A 616 -13.65 23.30 -8.98
C THR A 616 -13.53 22.06 -9.88
N GLU A 617 -13.74 22.27 -11.19
CA GLU A 617 -13.47 21.27 -12.24
C GLU A 617 -12.07 20.63 -12.15
N LEU A 618 -11.09 21.34 -11.60
CA LEU A 618 -9.74 20.82 -11.36
C LEU A 618 -9.77 19.47 -10.64
N HIS A 619 -10.46 19.34 -9.51
CA HIS A 619 -10.38 18.12 -8.70
C HIS A 619 -10.94 16.88 -9.42
N HIS A 620 -11.95 17.05 -10.25
CA HIS A 620 -12.53 15.98 -11.07
C HIS A 620 -11.63 15.60 -12.25
N ARG A 621 -11.00 16.60 -12.88
CA ARG A 621 -10.15 16.44 -14.06
C ARG A 621 -8.69 16.06 -13.74
N ILE A 622 -8.22 16.18 -12.49
CA ILE A 622 -6.89 15.67 -12.10
C ILE A 622 -6.91 14.14 -12.23
N ARG A 623 -6.14 13.63 -13.20
CA ARG A 623 -5.87 12.21 -13.41
C ARG A 623 -5.38 11.60 -12.08
N SER A 624 -6.21 10.77 -11.47
CA SER A 624 -6.05 10.19 -10.13
C SER A 624 -6.60 8.77 -10.18
N GLY A 625 -5.94 7.80 -9.54
CA GLY A 625 -6.33 6.39 -9.53
C GLY A 625 -5.14 5.49 -9.88
N THR A 626 -5.28 4.19 -9.65
CA THR A 626 -4.21 3.23 -9.90
C THR A 626 -3.98 3.05 -11.41
N TRP A 627 -2.75 3.31 -11.85
CA TRP A 627 -2.41 3.55 -13.26
C TRP A 627 -2.94 2.54 -14.30
N PRO A 628 -2.69 1.21 -14.19
CA PRO A 628 -3.14 0.26 -15.21
C PRO A 628 -4.67 0.09 -15.26
N TYR A 629 -5.42 0.53 -14.24
CA TYR A 629 -6.90 0.49 -14.22
C TYR A 629 -7.53 1.79 -14.74
N LEU A 630 -6.77 2.89 -14.86
CA LEU A 630 -7.29 4.18 -15.32
C LEU A 630 -7.99 4.03 -16.68
N ALA A 631 -9.19 4.59 -16.78
CA ALA A 631 -10.03 4.59 -17.95
C ALA A 631 -9.34 5.18 -19.20
N CYS A 632 -9.72 4.72 -20.38
CA CYS A 632 -9.08 5.10 -21.65
C CYS A 632 -9.19 6.61 -21.90
N SER A 633 -10.38 7.20 -21.74
CA SER A 633 -10.62 8.65 -21.83
C SER A 633 -9.83 9.48 -20.81
N ILE A 634 -9.60 8.92 -19.61
CA ILE A 634 -8.81 9.55 -18.53
C ILE A 634 -7.30 9.52 -18.81
N LEU A 635 -6.81 8.59 -19.63
CA LEU A 635 -5.42 8.54 -20.11
C LEU A 635 -5.18 9.39 -21.38
N ALA A 636 -6.26 9.92 -21.99
CA ALA A 636 -6.18 10.81 -23.13
C ALA A 636 -5.51 12.16 -22.79
N GLN A 637 -5.19 12.93 -23.83
CA GLN A 637 -4.55 14.25 -23.73
C GLN A 637 -3.36 14.30 -22.73
N PRO A 638 -2.38 13.38 -22.81
CA PRO A 638 -1.47 13.10 -21.70
C PRO A 638 -0.48 14.24 -21.36
N ASN A 639 -0.38 15.27 -22.21
CA ASN A 639 0.40 16.49 -21.98
C ASN A 639 -0.40 17.57 -21.21
N GLU A 640 -1.71 17.40 -21.03
CA GLU A 640 -2.57 18.35 -20.34
C GLU A 640 -2.63 18.03 -18.84
N ARG A 641 -2.62 19.06 -17.99
CA ARG A 641 -2.66 18.90 -16.52
C ARG A 641 -4.00 18.37 -16.01
N LEU A 642 -5.05 18.52 -16.80
CA LEU A 642 -6.44 18.16 -16.52
C LEU A 642 -6.94 17.32 -17.68
N GLY A 643 -7.56 16.16 -17.39
CA GLY A 643 -8.21 15.30 -18.38
C GLY A 643 -9.73 15.57 -18.47
N VAL A 644 -10.49 14.53 -18.81
CA VAL A 644 -11.96 14.53 -18.71
C VAL A 644 -12.41 14.52 -17.24
N VAL A 645 -13.68 14.86 -17.00
CA VAL A 645 -14.31 14.76 -15.68
C VAL A 645 -14.53 13.27 -15.37
N HIS A 646 -14.01 12.79 -14.24
CA HIS A 646 -14.35 11.45 -13.77
C HIS A 646 -15.86 11.31 -13.54
N GLU A 647 -16.38 10.16 -13.93
CA GLU A 647 -17.80 9.81 -14.04
C GLU A 647 -17.96 8.30 -13.85
N ARG A 648 -19.16 7.85 -13.48
CA ARG A 648 -19.45 6.45 -13.12
C ARG A 648 -19.01 5.37 -14.13
N TRP A 649 -19.02 5.65 -15.44
CA TRP A 649 -18.55 4.68 -16.44
C TRP A 649 -17.04 4.42 -16.37
N HIS A 650 -16.24 5.41 -15.95
CA HIS A 650 -14.80 5.27 -15.76
C HIS A 650 -14.46 4.32 -14.58
N ASP A 651 -15.28 4.31 -13.54
CA ASP A 651 -15.17 3.35 -12.43
C ASP A 651 -15.59 1.93 -12.87
N ILE A 652 -16.57 1.78 -13.79
CA ILE A 652 -16.87 0.47 -14.42
C ILE A 652 -15.75 0.02 -15.38
N GLU A 653 -15.11 0.94 -16.12
CA GLU A 653 -13.93 0.61 -16.94
C GLU A 653 -12.76 0.13 -16.05
N SER A 654 -12.57 0.78 -14.90
CA SER A 654 -11.59 0.37 -13.89
C SER A 654 -11.90 -1.05 -13.35
N LEU A 655 -13.18 -1.35 -13.09
CA LEU A 655 -13.63 -2.70 -12.69
C LEU A 655 -13.42 -3.75 -13.80
N PHE A 656 -13.63 -3.42 -15.07
CA PHE A 656 -13.28 -4.29 -16.20
C PHE A 656 -11.78 -4.67 -16.15
N TYR A 657 -10.88 -3.71 -15.90
CA TYR A 657 -9.44 -4.00 -15.79
C TYR A 657 -9.10 -4.87 -14.58
N VAL A 658 -9.79 -4.71 -13.44
CA VAL A 658 -9.66 -5.60 -12.27
C VAL A 658 -10.06 -7.04 -12.62
N VAL A 659 -11.21 -7.23 -13.27
CA VAL A 659 -11.67 -8.57 -13.67
C VAL A 659 -10.73 -9.22 -14.67
N MET A 660 -10.21 -8.47 -15.65
CA MET A 660 -9.20 -8.96 -16.59
C MET A 660 -7.92 -9.41 -15.87
N GLU A 661 -7.42 -8.62 -14.91
CA GLU A 661 -6.20 -8.94 -14.17
C GLU A 661 -6.34 -10.16 -13.23
N VAL A 662 -7.53 -10.39 -12.66
CA VAL A 662 -7.86 -11.64 -11.95
C VAL A 662 -7.96 -12.81 -12.93
N SER A 663 -8.59 -12.59 -14.09
CA SER A 663 -8.74 -13.60 -15.14
C SER A 663 -7.41 -14.04 -15.76
N PHE A 664 -6.40 -13.17 -15.77
CA PHE A 664 -5.04 -13.49 -16.20
C PHE A 664 -4.27 -14.40 -15.24
N ARG A 665 -4.79 -14.73 -14.04
CA ARG A 665 -4.06 -15.52 -13.02
C ARG A 665 -4.41 -17.00 -12.98
N GLU A 666 -3.39 -17.83 -12.79
CA GLU A 666 -3.47 -19.30 -12.61
C GLU A 666 -2.62 -19.83 -11.43
N PRO A 667 -2.91 -21.03 -10.89
CA PRO A 667 -2.14 -21.67 -9.81
C PRO A 667 -0.71 -22.04 -10.22
N TYR A 668 0.30 -21.57 -9.49
CA TYR A 668 1.70 -21.84 -9.80
C TYR A 668 2.04 -23.32 -9.61
N GLN A 669 2.35 -24.02 -10.70
CA GLN A 669 2.64 -25.46 -10.71
C GLN A 669 1.53 -26.32 -10.06
N GLY A 670 0.29 -25.79 -10.01
CA GLY A 670 -0.85 -26.42 -9.33
C GLY A 670 -1.02 -26.04 -7.85
N ASN A 671 -0.15 -25.20 -7.27
CA ASN A 671 -0.38 -24.61 -5.96
C ASN A 671 -1.43 -23.49 -6.07
N ASN A 672 -2.58 -23.66 -5.42
CA ASN A 672 -3.65 -22.65 -5.41
C ASN A 672 -3.35 -21.46 -4.48
N GLU A 673 -2.35 -21.58 -3.59
CA GLU A 673 -1.93 -20.50 -2.67
C GLU A 673 -1.02 -19.45 -3.34
N GLU A 674 -0.35 -19.82 -4.45
CA GLU A 674 0.47 -18.89 -5.26
C GLU A 674 -0.17 -18.69 -6.64
N LEU A 675 -0.75 -17.51 -6.89
CA LEU A 675 -1.42 -17.19 -8.16
C LEU A 675 -0.58 -16.26 -9.04
N VAL A 676 -0.31 -16.71 -10.27
CA VAL A 676 0.67 -16.11 -11.20
C VAL A 676 0.01 -15.76 -12.53
N MET A 677 0.52 -14.76 -13.24
CA MET A 677 -0.05 -14.41 -14.55
C MET A 677 0.33 -15.42 -15.64
N THR A 678 -0.60 -15.74 -16.54
CA THR A 678 -0.26 -16.49 -17.76
C THR A 678 0.76 -15.70 -18.59
N PRO A 679 1.59 -16.33 -19.44
CA PRO A 679 2.59 -15.59 -20.25
C PRO A 679 1.98 -14.53 -21.19
N LYS A 680 0.77 -14.76 -21.70
CA LYS A 680 0.02 -13.78 -22.51
C LYS A 680 -0.60 -12.69 -21.62
N GLY A 681 -1.11 -13.06 -20.46
CA GLY A 681 -1.63 -12.13 -19.44
C GLY A 681 -0.56 -11.17 -18.90
N GLU A 682 0.64 -11.66 -18.54
CA GLU A 682 1.78 -10.83 -18.12
C GLU A 682 2.16 -9.83 -19.22
N THR A 683 2.17 -10.29 -20.48
CA THR A 683 2.46 -9.44 -21.65
C THR A 683 1.44 -8.30 -21.78
N ILE A 684 0.14 -8.59 -21.69
CA ILE A 684 -0.93 -7.58 -21.75
C ILE A 684 -0.86 -6.63 -20.54
N TRP A 685 -0.65 -7.18 -19.34
CA TRP A 685 -0.60 -6.40 -18.11
C TRP A 685 0.58 -5.42 -18.08
N ARG A 686 1.77 -5.88 -18.49
CA ARG A 686 2.96 -5.05 -18.68
C ARG A 686 2.68 -3.90 -19.65
N ASP A 687 1.96 -4.18 -20.73
CA ASP A 687 1.63 -3.21 -21.78
C ASP A 687 0.58 -2.18 -21.32
N TRP A 688 -0.33 -2.52 -20.40
CA TRP A 688 -1.20 -1.57 -19.70
C TRP A 688 -0.50 -0.80 -18.56
N ASN A 689 0.52 -1.40 -17.93
CA ASN A 689 1.27 -0.82 -16.80
C ASN A 689 2.52 -0.02 -17.22
N ARG A 690 2.57 0.44 -18.49
CA ARG A 690 3.66 1.25 -19.02
C ARG A 690 3.60 2.70 -18.53
N PRO A 691 4.73 3.35 -18.18
CA PRO A 691 4.72 4.72 -17.66
C PRO A 691 4.29 5.78 -18.69
N GLU A 692 4.33 5.48 -19.98
CA GLU A 692 3.98 6.45 -21.02
C GLU A 692 2.45 6.46 -21.29
N ALA A 693 1.71 7.39 -20.68
CA ALA A 693 0.24 7.49 -20.84
C ALA A 693 -0.24 7.48 -22.30
N HIS A 694 0.51 8.11 -23.22
CA HIS A 694 0.16 8.10 -24.65
C HIS A 694 0.23 6.70 -25.29
N VAL A 695 1.09 5.81 -24.77
CA VAL A 695 1.21 4.41 -25.21
C VAL A 695 0.07 3.59 -24.61
N VAL A 696 -0.19 3.71 -23.30
CA VAL A 696 -1.29 3.00 -22.63
C VAL A 696 -2.65 3.38 -23.23
N TYR A 697 -2.88 4.68 -23.48
CA TYR A 697 -4.04 5.18 -24.22
C TYR A 697 -4.19 4.49 -25.59
N ALA A 698 -3.13 4.49 -26.40
CA ALA A 698 -3.14 3.91 -27.74
C ALA A 698 -3.18 2.36 -27.79
N ILE A 699 -3.07 1.70 -26.63
CA ILE A 699 -3.30 0.27 -26.43
C ILE A 699 -4.75 0.02 -25.98
N LYS A 700 -5.24 0.79 -24.99
CA LYS A 700 -6.61 0.68 -24.48
C LYS A 700 -7.68 1.06 -25.50
N ASP A 701 -7.45 2.09 -26.33
CA ASP A 701 -8.36 2.47 -27.44
C ASP A 701 -8.59 1.31 -28.43
N ARG A 702 -7.60 0.41 -28.59
CA ARG A 702 -7.74 -0.75 -29.49
C ARG A 702 -8.71 -1.80 -28.95
N LEU A 703 -8.95 -1.86 -27.64
CA LEU A 703 -9.90 -2.79 -27.01
C LEU A 703 -11.35 -2.50 -27.42
N ARG A 704 -11.62 -1.31 -27.98
CA ARG A 704 -12.89 -0.98 -28.62
C ARG A 704 -13.15 -1.87 -29.84
N LYS A 705 -12.11 -2.27 -30.57
CA LYS A 705 -12.24 -3.26 -31.65
C LYS A 705 -12.33 -4.67 -31.10
N ASP A 706 -13.18 -5.48 -31.73
CA ASP A 706 -13.41 -6.85 -31.29
C ASP A 706 -12.18 -7.76 -31.50
N GLU A 707 -11.48 -7.69 -32.64
CA GLU A 707 -10.27 -8.49 -32.91
C GLU A 707 -9.14 -8.34 -31.84
N PRO A 708 -8.68 -7.11 -31.48
CA PRO A 708 -7.76 -6.90 -30.36
C PRO A 708 -8.32 -7.32 -29.00
N TYR A 709 -9.63 -7.20 -28.77
CA TYR A 709 -10.28 -7.61 -27.53
C TYR A 709 -10.30 -9.15 -27.38
N GLU A 710 -10.67 -9.89 -28.43
CA GLU A 710 -10.61 -11.36 -28.42
C GLU A 710 -9.16 -11.85 -28.21
N SER A 711 -8.14 -11.20 -28.81
CA SER A 711 -6.73 -11.54 -28.55
C SER A 711 -6.24 -11.12 -27.15
N VAL A 712 -6.99 -10.29 -26.42
CA VAL A 712 -6.75 -10.04 -24.98
C VAL A 712 -7.38 -11.12 -24.10
N LEU A 713 -8.52 -11.70 -24.51
CA LEU A 713 -9.13 -12.86 -23.83
C LEU A 713 -8.26 -14.13 -23.94
N GLU A 714 -7.39 -14.25 -24.96
CA GLU A 714 -6.33 -15.27 -25.02
C GLU A 714 -5.35 -15.22 -23.84
N GLY A 715 -5.31 -14.13 -23.07
CA GLY A 715 -4.53 -14.01 -21.84
C GLY A 715 -5.17 -14.65 -20.61
N CYS A 716 -6.47 -14.97 -20.66
CA CYS A 716 -7.19 -15.51 -19.52
C CYS A 716 -6.79 -16.98 -19.24
N ALA A 717 -6.56 -17.28 -17.97
CA ALA A 717 -6.19 -18.62 -17.53
C ALA A 717 -7.32 -19.64 -17.78
N HIS A 718 -6.96 -20.86 -18.18
CA HIS A 718 -7.90 -21.91 -18.58
C HIS A 718 -8.90 -22.34 -17.48
N ARG A 719 -8.66 -21.98 -16.21
CA ARG A 719 -9.60 -22.23 -15.10
C ARG A 719 -10.90 -21.42 -15.19
N TRP A 720 -10.89 -20.29 -15.89
CA TRP A 720 -12.01 -19.33 -15.93
C TRP A 720 -13.00 -19.66 -17.06
N THR A 721 -13.82 -20.70 -16.86
CA THR A 721 -14.87 -21.10 -17.80
C THR A 721 -15.85 -19.95 -18.07
N ASN A 722 -16.24 -19.73 -19.33
CA ASN A 722 -17.20 -18.70 -19.76
C ASN A 722 -16.88 -17.25 -19.34
N ILE A 723 -15.65 -16.93 -18.87
CA ILE A 723 -15.27 -15.61 -18.32
C ILE A 723 -15.58 -14.43 -19.27
N LYS A 724 -15.48 -14.66 -20.57
CA LYS A 724 -15.88 -13.72 -21.62
C LYS A 724 -17.27 -13.11 -21.37
N GLN A 725 -18.23 -13.89 -20.88
CA GLN A 725 -19.60 -13.42 -20.67
C GLN A 725 -19.69 -12.36 -19.57
N LEU A 726 -18.89 -12.48 -18.51
CA LEU A 726 -18.79 -11.47 -17.44
C LEU A 726 -18.06 -10.21 -17.93
N VAL A 727 -17.00 -10.39 -18.70
CA VAL A 727 -16.17 -9.32 -19.26
C VAL A 727 -16.91 -8.54 -20.35
N ASP A 728 -17.69 -9.21 -21.21
CA ASP A 728 -18.52 -8.61 -22.26
C ASP A 728 -19.57 -7.65 -21.66
N ILE A 729 -20.21 -8.02 -20.55
CA ILE A 729 -21.16 -7.13 -19.82
C ILE A 729 -20.44 -5.85 -19.37
N LEU A 730 -19.31 -5.98 -18.67
CA LEU A 730 -18.56 -4.81 -18.18
C LEU A 730 -18.06 -3.94 -19.35
N ARG A 731 -17.55 -4.56 -20.44
CA ARG A 731 -17.09 -3.89 -21.66
C ARG A 731 -18.20 -3.03 -22.31
N HIS A 732 -19.42 -3.57 -22.38
CA HIS A 732 -20.54 -2.89 -23.01
C HIS A 732 -20.88 -1.57 -22.30
N HIS A 733 -20.95 -1.59 -20.97
CA HIS A 733 -21.36 -0.43 -20.16
C HIS A 733 -20.26 0.59 -19.88
N CYS A 734 -18.99 0.35 -20.25
CA CYS A 734 -17.84 1.19 -19.84
C CYS A 734 -17.16 2.02 -20.95
N GLY A 735 -17.63 1.98 -22.20
CA GLY A 735 -17.00 2.73 -23.31
C GLY A 735 -15.90 1.98 -24.08
N LEU A 736 -15.65 0.70 -23.74
CA LEU A 736 -14.75 -0.21 -24.48
C LEU A 736 -15.48 -1.02 -25.57
N ASP A 737 -16.70 -0.65 -25.92
CA ASP A 737 -17.49 -1.21 -27.02
C ASP A 737 -17.08 -0.59 -28.39
N ASN A 738 -17.20 -1.37 -29.47
CA ASN A 738 -16.87 -0.96 -30.83
C ASN A 738 -17.67 0.27 -31.31
N GLN A 739 -18.86 0.51 -30.73
CA GLN A 739 -19.66 1.71 -30.99
C GLN A 739 -19.00 3.05 -30.58
N PHE A 740 -17.86 3.02 -29.88
CA PHE A 740 -17.06 4.18 -29.50
C PHE A 740 -15.76 4.31 -30.31
N TYR A 741 -15.42 3.32 -31.15
CA TYR A 741 -14.20 3.35 -31.94
C TYR A 741 -14.21 4.50 -32.98
N ASN A 742 -13.05 5.15 -33.17
CA ASN A 742 -12.86 6.39 -33.95
C ASN A 742 -13.64 7.64 -33.48
N LEU A 743 -14.37 7.59 -32.35
CA LEU A 743 -14.92 8.81 -31.78
C LEU A 743 -13.79 9.72 -31.26
N LYS A 744 -14.04 11.04 -31.29
CA LYS A 744 -13.21 12.00 -30.56
C LYS A 744 -13.68 12.02 -29.11
N LEU A 745 -12.75 12.09 -28.16
CA LEU A 745 -12.98 12.17 -26.72
C LEU A 745 -14.23 12.98 -26.30
N ALA A 746 -14.38 14.22 -26.76
CA ALA A 746 -15.54 15.05 -26.41
C ALA A 746 -16.91 14.56 -26.97
N ALA A 747 -16.91 13.77 -28.06
CA ALA A 747 -18.10 13.12 -28.60
C ALA A 747 -18.34 11.73 -27.97
N GLU A 748 -17.28 11.08 -27.51
CA GLU A 748 -17.32 9.85 -26.72
C GLU A 748 -17.96 10.10 -25.35
N GLU A 749 -17.43 11.05 -24.57
CA GLU A 749 -17.98 11.45 -23.26
C GLU A 749 -19.44 11.92 -23.37
N ALA A 750 -19.77 12.71 -24.40
CA ALA A 750 -21.15 13.15 -24.63
C ALA A 750 -22.10 11.98 -24.92
N LYS A 751 -21.65 10.97 -25.68
CA LYS A 751 -22.42 9.76 -25.97
C LYS A 751 -22.54 8.85 -24.74
N LEU A 752 -21.48 8.70 -23.93
CA LEU A 752 -21.54 7.96 -22.67
C LEU A 752 -22.50 8.63 -21.68
N GLY A 753 -22.47 9.96 -21.58
CA GLY A 753 -23.42 10.74 -20.79
C GLY A 753 -24.88 10.63 -21.28
N GLU A 754 -25.12 10.50 -22.59
CA GLU A 754 -26.45 10.21 -23.12
C GLU A 754 -26.92 8.79 -22.75
N LEU A 755 -26.06 7.80 -22.97
CA LEU A 755 -26.34 6.37 -22.77
C LEU A 755 -26.57 5.99 -21.30
N TRP A 756 -25.80 6.60 -20.39
CA TRP A 756 -25.96 6.46 -18.93
C TRP A 756 -27.00 7.43 -18.33
N GLY A 757 -27.42 8.43 -19.10
CA GLY A 757 -28.29 9.51 -18.68
C GLY A 757 -29.69 9.38 -19.28
N PRO A 758 -30.16 10.33 -20.13
CA PRO A 758 -31.55 10.38 -20.58
C PRO A 758 -32.09 9.13 -21.30
N SER A 759 -31.26 8.31 -21.94
CA SER A 759 -31.75 7.08 -22.60
C SER A 759 -31.94 5.91 -21.63
N GLY A 760 -31.26 5.91 -20.48
CA GLY A 760 -31.26 4.81 -19.50
C GLY A 760 -30.70 3.48 -20.01
N THR A 761 -30.07 3.45 -21.20
CA THR A 761 -29.62 2.22 -21.86
C THR A 761 -28.42 1.56 -21.17
N MET A 762 -27.58 2.37 -20.53
CA MET A 762 -26.51 1.91 -19.65
C MET A 762 -26.83 2.35 -18.22
N SER A 763 -26.68 1.46 -17.25
CA SER A 763 -26.94 1.78 -15.84
C SER A 763 -26.39 0.69 -14.93
N HIS A 764 -26.23 1.00 -13.64
CA HIS A 764 -25.97 -0.01 -12.61
C HIS A 764 -27.05 -1.10 -12.65
N GLU A 765 -28.33 -0.75 -12.76
CA GLU A 765 -29.46 -1.71 -12.76
C GLU A 765 -29.40 -2.68 -13.97
N ALA A 766 -28.90 -2.22 -15.13
CA ALA A 766 -28.68 -3.07 -16.30
C ALA A 766 -27.55 -4.08 -16.06
N ILE A 767 -26.37 -3.61 -15.63
CA ILE A 767 -25.21 -4.46 -15.28
C ILE A 767 -25.63 -5.52 -14.22
N ILE A 768 -26.37 -5.09 -13.20
CA ILE A 768 -26.92 -5.96 -12.16
C ILE A 768 -27.81 -7.06 -12.76
N SER A 769 -28.79 -6.68 -13.59
CA SER A 769 -29.74 -7.64 -14.16
C SER A 769 -29.07 -8.62 -15.14
N GLU A 770 -28.04 -8.17 -15.88
CA GLU A 770 -27.26 -9.04 -16.77
C GLU A 770 -26.41 -10.05 -15.98
N ILE A 771 -25.72 -9.61 -14.92
CA ILE A 771 -24.91 -10.51 -14.08
C ILE A 771 -25.79 -11.47 -13.25
N GLU A 772 -26.93 -11.02 -12.71
CA GLU A 772 -27.91 -11.89 -12.04
C GLU A 772 -28.45 -12.99 -12.98
N ARG A 773 -28.53 -12.72 -14.28
CA ARG A 773 -28.94 -13.72 -15.30
C ARG A 773 -27.79 -14.59 -15.79
N LEU A 774 -26.55 -14.14 -15.65
CA LEU A 774 -25.34 -14.90 -15.97
C LEU A 774 -25.00 -15.93 -14.89
N ILE A 775 -25.09 -15.58 -13.59
CA ILE A 775 -24.68 -16.45 -12.47
C ILE A 775 -25.30 -17.87 -12.52
N PRO A 776 -26.57 -18.09 -12.90
CA PRO A 776 -27.14 -19.44 -13.05
C PRO A 776 -26.61 -20.25 -14.24
N LEU A 777 -25.91 -19.61 -15.20
CA LEU A 777 -25.35 -20.20 -16.42
C LEU A 777 -23.85 -20.53 -16.31
N LEU A 778 -23.21 -20.08 -15.21
CA LEU A 778 -21.81 -20.33 -14.84
C LEU A 778 -21.69 -21.54 -13.90
#